data_AF-A0A1I0TNG4-F1
#
_entry.id   AF-A0A1I0TNG4-F1
#
_cell.length_a   1.000
_cell.length_b   1.000
_cell.length_c   1.000
_cell.angle_alpha   90.00
_cell.angle_beta   90.00
_cell.angle_gamma   90.00
#
_symmetry.space_group_name_H-M   'P 1'
#
loop_
_entity.id
_entity.type
_entity.pdbx_description
1 polymer ?
#
loop_
_entity_poly.entity_id
_entity_poly.type
_entity_poly.pdbx_seq_one_letter_code
_entity_poly.pdbx_strand_id
1 'polypeptide(L)'
;MQSIVAKGKDINEAIELGLKLLGTEKEKVSIEIIQTETKGFLGIGAKPAIVKLTKLEAAEAQQAPDKNDVIEQAVSEINMEEVAVLSGFLPEREHEGEHQIGTKEPDALVGKAWVKNGALFCKTSPTHFPTVTIGEGVKLYRNHELVKEKTTIVTENDVYEIKVENEKKDTKWKVWMDEKKLKVFLYVEPGYKITRKLPDIEPSQHIELVVEEYKEVYNTLSYADVMQKLESLQVAHQFIRQEQIVKALEAKEPGTYEIATGVSAKDGKNGWIELNIDLRSQSGPTVNEDGKVDYREIRKIPSVERGQVIATVHPPVPGLPGVTVTNEPLPAKQTYPVVLQAGRGIITVGDKIVATESGRPQVEQRGKLVKVSIAPKFTHTGNVDLSSGNIRFAGDVEIYGDVEKNMVVEAEGDIIVHKTVNMASLVASGAIVVHSNVVSSEISAGKNNMLVAELGHLLGIMQQNIEKMIGVIRQLTQSPAFKSSDFSRGGLQPLIRILLEKKFQSLPPLVKKYVEIVRKGENYLEDDIWREIAVSLTKVFLSLTNEVISLDWIIQLSRKMKELHEISVSPVKPDSYVSLPSALNSRIYCSGDVFVTGQGCINTKIHAGGMLKINGVIRGGEVYGRLGVEINETGSERGTPTVIAVPHDQKIRINKAMEGTILKIGNVKHALKETRYYVVACIDKDERIVFE
;
A
#
# COMPACT_ATOMS: atom_id res chain seq x y z
N MET A 1 1.32 -21.63 18.64
CA MET A 1 2.54 -20.83 18.91
C MET A 1 2.22 -19.58 19.74
N GLN A 2 2.72 -19.51 20.98
CA GLN A 2 2.65 -18.33 21.85
C GLN A 2 3.95 -17.51 21.71
N SER A 3 3.90 -16.18 21.55
CA SER A 3 5.12 -15.35 21.42
C SER A 3 5.04 -14.04 22.19
N ILE A 4 6.19 -13.57 22.69
CA ILE A 4 6.36 -12.35 23.48
C ILE A 4 7.58 -11.57 22.99
N VAL A 5 7.47 -10.24 22.97
CA VAL A 5 8.59 -9.32 22.70
C VAL A 5 9.04 -8.69 24.01
N ALA A 6 10.33 -8.82 24.32
CA ALA A 6 10.95 -8.32 25.54
C ALA A 6 12.08 -7.34 25.23
N LYS A 7 12.40 -6.46 26.19
CA LYS A 7 13.42 -5.42 26.06
C LYS A 7 14.30 -5.39 27.31
N GLY A 8 15.61 -5.20 27.13
CA GLY A 8 16.61 -5.16 28.19
C GLY A 8 17.74 -4.19 27.85
N LYS A 9 18.64 -3.93 28.81
CA LYS A 9 19.84 -3.10 28.58
C LYS A 9 20.81 -3.77 27.61
N ASP A 10 20.81 -5.11 27.59
CA ASP A 10 21.49 -5.98 26.64
C ASP A 10 20.59 -7.17 26.24
N ILE A 11 21.04 -7.95 25.26
CA ILE A 11 20.31 -9.11 24.72
C ILE A 11 20.01 -10.17 25.80
N ASN A 12 20.89 -10.38 26.79
CA ASN A 12 20.68 -11.42 27.80
C ASN A 12 19.60 -11.03 28.79
N GLU A 13 19.61 -9.79 29.30
CA GLU A 13 18.53 -9.25 30.13
C GLU A 13 17.19 -9.27 29.38
N ALA A 14 17.20 -8.94 28.08
CA ALA A 14 16.00 -8.99 27.25
C ALA A 14 15.45 -10.43 27.09
N ILE A 15 16.33 -11.43 26.93
CA ILE A 15 15.94 -12.85 26.86
C ILE A 15 15.39 -13.32 28.21
N GLU A 16 16.08 -13.05 29.32
CA GLU A 16 15.66 -13.52 30.65
C GLU A 16 14.30 -12.97 31.06
N LEU A 17 14.05 -11.68 30.83
CA LEU A 17 12.74 -11.06 31.03
C LEU A 17 11.66 -11.70 30.14
N GLY A 18 11.99 -12.00 28.88
CA GLY A 18 11.07 -12.67 27.95
C GLY A 18 10.71 -14.10 28.35
N LEU A 19 11.68 -14.88 28.84
CA LEU A 19 11.48 -16.23 29.36
C LEU A 19 10.60 -16.22 30.62
N LYS A 20 10.87 -15.29 31.53
CA LYS A 20 10.07 -15.09 32.75
C LYS A 20 8.63 -14.70 32.46
N LEU A 21 8.38 -13.90 31.41
CA LEU A 21 7.04 -13.53 30.94
C LEU A 21 6.32 -14.67 30.18
N LEU A 22 7.05 -15.59 29.53
CA LEU A 22 6.49 -16.79 28.89
C LEU A 22 6.32 -17.99 29.85
N GLY A 23 6.87 -17.91 31.07
CA GLY A 23 6.86 -19.01 32.04
C GLY A 23 7.54 -20.27 31.50
N THR A 24 8.70 -20.14 30.85
CA THR A 24 9.35 -21.27 30.17
C THR A 24 10.88 -21.10 30.06
N GLU A 25 11.60 -22.20 29.83
CA GLU A 25 13.06 -22.22 29.73
C GLU A 25 13.57 -21.90 28.32
N LYS A 26 14.84 -21.50 28.22
CA LYS A 26 15.49 -21.02 26.98
C LYS A 26 15.44 -22.04 25.82
N GLU A 27 15.45 -23.32 26.14
CA GLU A 27 15.41 -24.44 25.19
C GLU A 27 14.03 -24.64 24.53
N LYS A 28 12.97 -24.11 25.13
CA LYS A 28 11.56 -24.35 24.70
C LYS A 28 11.00 -23.19 23.88
N VAL A 29 11.87 -22.28 23.42
CA VAL A 29 11.54 -21.11 22.61
C VAL A 29 12.52 -20.90 21.46
N SER A 30 12.03 -20.47 20.31
CA SER A 30 12.85 -19.81 19.29
C SER A 30 13.04 -18.34 19.66
N ILE A 31 14.26 -17.81 19.53
CA ILE A 31 14.63 -16.44 19.92
C ILE A 31 15.10 -15.66 18.69
N GLU A 32 14.37 -14.60 18.37
CA GLU A 32 14.59 -13.68 17.25
C GLU A 32 15.09 -12.33 17.79
N ILE A 33 16.31 -11.91 17.46
CA ILE A 33 16.88 -10.63 17.88
C ILE A 33 16.41 -9.55 16.91
N ILE A 34 15.54 -8.65 17.38
CA ILE A 34 14.96 -7.55 16.59
C ILE A 34 15.89 -6.32 16.61
N GLN A 35 16.57 -6.07 17.73
CA GLN A 35 17.52 -4.96 17.88
C GLN A 35 18.59 -5.34 18.91
N THR A 36 19.86 -5.08 18.59
CA THR A 36 20.98 -5.13 19.53
C THR A 36 21.08 -3.82 20.32
N GLU A 37 21.65 -3.85 21.52
CA GLU A 37 21.89 -2.62 22.28
C GLU A 37 22.98 -1.72 21.65
N THR A 38 22.83 -0.41 21.78
CA THR A 38 23.84 0.56 21.33
C THR A 38 24.22 1.50 22.48
N LYS A 39 25.50 1.53 22.85
CA LYS A 39 26.01 2.43 23.90
C LYS A 39 26.23 3.83 23.33
N GLY A 40 25.34 4.76 23.68
CA GLY A 40 25.42 6.17 23.29
C GLY A 40 26.53 6.92 24.03
N PHE A 41 27.14 7.93 23.38
CA PHE A 41 28.20 8.74 23.98
C PHE A 41 27.65 9.52 25.19
N LEU A 42 28.29 9.37 26.36
CA LEU A 42 27.82 9.89 27.65
C LEU A 42 26.35 9.54 27.98
N GLY A 43 25.84 8.41 27.48
CA GLY A 43 24.47 7.93 27.70
C GLY A 43 23.41 8.53 26.78
N ILE A 44 23.72 9.58 26.02
CA ILE A 44 22.77 10.17 25.06
C ILE A 44 22.71 9.31 23.79
N GLY A 45 21.49 8.96 23.37
CA GLY A 45 21.25 8.15 22.17
C GLY A 45 21.43 6.64 22.37
N ALA A 46 21.54 6.16 23.60
CA ALA A 46 21.58 4.72 23.87
C ALA A 46 20.26 4.03 23.51
N LYS A 47 20.33 2.81 22.95
CA LYS A 47 19.14 1.99 22.60
C LYS A 47 19.20 0.66 23.35
N PRO A 48 18.06 0.19 23.91
CA PRO A 48 17.97 -1.14 24.53
C PRO A 48 17.98 -2.25 23.48
N ALA A 49 18.39 -3.44 23.89
CA ALA A 49 18.16 -4.65 23.10
C ALA A 49 16.66 -4.99 23.06
N ILE A 50 16.21 -5.59 21.97
CA ILE A 50 14.83 -6.04 21.75
C ILE A 50 14.88 -7.44 21.15
N VAL A 51 14.23 -8.40 21.80
CA VAL A 51 14.14 -9.79 21.34
C VAL A 51 12.69 -10.26 21.34
N LYS A 52 12.37 -11.20 20.45
CA LYS A 52 11.08 -11.90 20.40
C LYS A 52 11.31 -13.38 20.66
N LEU A 53 10.59 -13.93 21.61
CA LEU A 53 10.66 -15.34 21.99
C LEU A 53 9.34 -16.01 21.59
N THR A 54 9.41 -17.14 20.89
CA THR A 54 8.24 -17.89 20.40
C THR A 54 8.30 -19.31 20.92
N LYS A 55 7.31 -19.70 21.73
CA LYS A 55 7.23 -21.03 22.36
C LYS A 55 7.05 -22.11 21.30
N LEU A 56 7.93 -23.10 21.35
CA LEU A 56 7.91 -24.28 20.49
C LEU A 56 6.92 -25.29 21.05
N GLU A 57 6.05 -25.81 20.21
CA GLU A 57 5.04 -26.81 20.57
C GLU A 57 5.59 -28.22 20.29
N ALA A 58 5.54 -29.09 21.31
CA ALA A 58 6.03 -30.47 21.22
C ALA A 58 4.94 -31.41 20.70
N ALA A 59 5.32 -32.40 19.91
CA ALA A 59 4.43 -33.45 19.40
C ALA A 59 4.88 -34.83 19.91
N GLU A 60 3.94 -35.54 20.52
CA GLU A 60 4.04 -36.97 20.85
C GLU A 60 3.55 -37.80 19.65
N ALA A 61 4.00 -39.03 19.38
CA ALA A 61 5.20 -39.79 19.80
C ALA A 61 5.27 -41.09 18.96
N GLN A 62 6.45 -41.72 18.81
CA GLN A 62 6.63 -43.19 18.80
C GLN A 62 8.12 -43.63 18.72
N GLN A 63 8.36 -44.91 19.00
CA GLN A 63 9.64 -45.58 19.36
C GLN A 63 10.54 -45.87 18.12
N ALA A 64 11.82 -46.29 18.20
CA ALA A 64 12.48 -47.23 19.16
C ALA A 64 14.04 -46.97 19.33
N PRO A 65 14.88 -47.88 19.91
CA PRO A 65 16.13 -47.55 20.66
C PRO A 65 17.43 -47.59 19.80
N ASP A 66 18.68 -47.40 20.26
CA ASP A 66 19.39 -47.46 21.59
C ASP A 66 20.29 -46.19 21.79
N LYS A 67 20.62 -45.67 22.99
CA LYS A 67 21.47 -46.17 24.11
C LYS A 67 22.93 -46.51 23.73
N ASN A 68 24.00 -46.22 24.49
CA ASN A 68 24.32 -45.46 25.73
C ASN A 68 25.88 -45.21 25.67
N ASP A 69 26.61 -44.38 26.42
CA ASP A 69 26.43 -43.42 27.53
C ASP A 69 27.52 -42.30 27.39
N VAL A 70 27.36 -41.06 27.85
CA VAL A 70 27.80 -40.52 29.17
C VAL A 70 29.21 -41.01 29.59
N ILE A 71 30.29 -40.29 29.25
CA ILE A 71 30.93 -39.17 29.99
C ILE A 71 31.57 -39.58 31.34
N GLU A 72 32.90 -39.40 31.39
CA GLU A 72 33.82 -39.25 32.53
C GLU A 72 33.86 -40.29 33.69
N GLN A 73 35.02 -40.95 33.80
CA GLN A 73 35.70 -41.12 35.09
C GLN A 73 37.11 -40.52 35.00
N ALA A 74 37.62 -40.08 36.17
CA ALA A 74 38.95 -39.55 36.51
C ALA A 74 40.06 -39.60 35.42
N VAL A 75 40.72 -38.49 35.06
CA VAL A 75 41.58 -37.62 35.92
C VAL A 75 42.78 -38.36 36.53
N SER A 76 43.93 -38.29 35.85
CA SER A 76 45.26 -38.34 36.46
C SER A 76 46.31 -37.72 35.52
N GLU A 77 47.06 -36.72 36.01
CA GLU A 77 48.34 -36.14 35.51
C GLU A 77 48.46 -35.73 34.01
N ILE A 78 48.70 -34.48 33.57
CA ILE A 78 49.45 -33.26 34.04
C ILE A 78 50.95 -33.22 33.65
N ASN A 79 51.31 -32.11 32.98
CA ASN A 79 52.65 -31.61 32.57
C ASN A 79 53.43 -32.43 31.51
N MET A 80 54.05 -31.86 30.45
CA MET A 80 54.71 -30.56 30.13
C MET A 80 56.24 -30.62 30.20
N GLU A 81 56.87 -29.89 29.26
CA GLU A 81 58.24 -29.32 29.29
C GLU A 81 59.45 -30.31 29.16
N GLU A 82 60.57 -29.98 28.52
CA GLU A 82 60.86 -28.94 27.50
C GLU A 82 62.22 -29.21 26.78
N VAL A 83 62.42 -28.63 25.58
CA VAL A 83 63.68 -28.02 25.04
C VAL A 83 65.02 -28.82 24.92
N ALA A 84 65.79 -28.41 23.88
CA ALA A 84 67.27 -28.39 23.76
C ALA A 84 68.11 -29.51 23.05
N VAL A 85 68.65 -29.10 21.88
CA VAL A 85 70.11 -28.94 21.58
C VAL A 85 70.93 -30.07 20.89
N LEU A 86 71.38 -29.72 19.68
CA LEU A 86 72.66 -29.98 18.96
C LEU A 86 73.33 -31.37 18.86
N SER A 87 73.52 -31.76 17.59
CA SER A 87 74.76 -32.27 16.97
C SER A 87 75.47 -33.54 17.48
N GLY A 88 75.74 -34.47 16.55
CA GLY A 88 77.13 -34.88 16.32
C GLY A 88 77.42 -36.36 16.04
N PHE A 89 78.05 -36.60 14.88
CA PHE A 89 79.04 -37.64 14.58
C PHE A 89 78.67 -39.15 14.51
N LEU A 90 79.34 -39.77 13.52
CA LEU A 90 79.86 -41.13 13.29
C LEU A 90 79.70 -42.22 14.38
N PRO A 91 79.88 -43.50 13.97
CA PRO A 91 81.14 -44.12 14.40
C PRO A 91 81.97 -44.84 13.31
N GLU A 92 83.29 -44.71 13.51
CA GLU A 92 84.41 -45.63 13.17
C GLU A 92 84.15 -47.08 13.66
N ARG A 93 84.72 -48.21 13.17
CA ARG A 93 86.13 -48.72 13.12
C ARG A 93 86.09 -50.23 12.70
N GLU A 94 87.13 -51.02 12.35
CA GLU A 94 88.55 -50.87 11.91
C GLU A 94 89.07 -52.22 11.34
N HIS A 95 90.09 -52.20 10.46
CA HIS A 95 90.99 -53.34 10.06
C HIS A 95 90.36 -54.62 9.43
N GLU A 96 91.09 -55.53 8.75
CA GLU A 96 92.54 -55.73 8.51
C GLU A 96 92.80 -56.46 7.14
N GLY A 97 94.04 -56.50 6.64
CA GLY A 97 94.48 -57.45 5.59
C GLY A 97 95.15 -56.86 4.33
N GLU A 98 96.26 -57.47 3.88
CA GLU A 98 97.06 -57.06 2.71
C GLU A 98 96.82 -57.96 1.48
N HIS A 99 96.93 -57.41 0.25
CA HIS A 99 98.01 -57.77 -0.69
C HIS A 99 97.98 -56.97 -2.01
N GLN A 100 99.05 -57.09 -2.80
CA GLN A 100 99.32 -56.32 -4.01
C GLN A 100 98.78 -56.98 -5.29
N ILE A 101 98.38 -56.16 -6.28
CA ILE A 101 98.84 -56.16 -7.69
C ILE A 101 98.12 -55.00 -8.40
N GLY A 102 98.83 -54.23 -9.23
CA GLY A 102 98.32 -52.97 -9.79
C GLY A 102 97.90 -53.02 -11.26
N THR A 103 96.99 -52.11 -11.62
CA THR A 103 96.69 -51.66 -13.00
C THR A 103 96.39 -50.17 -12.98
N LYS A 104 96.53 -49.48 -14.13
CA LYS A 104 96.24 -48.04 -14.24
C LYS A 104 94.74 -47.80 -14.27
N GLU A 105 94.23 -46.89 -13.44
CA GLU A 105 92.87 -46.37 -13.59
C GLU A 105 92.75 -45.47 -14.83
N PRO A 106 91.61 -45.50 -15.54
CA PRO A 106 91.34 -44.60 -16.65
C PRO A 106 90.90 -43.21 -16.17
N ASP A 107 91.42 -42.19 -16.86
CA ASP A 107 91.14 -40.77 -16.71
C ASP A 107 89.62 -40.47 -16.61
N ALA A 108 89.15 -40.09 -15.42
CA ALA A 108 87.72 -40.11 -15.03
C ALA A 108 86.80 -39.11 -15.77
N LEU A 109 87.36 -38.29 -16.66
CA LEU A 109 86.65 -37.34 -17.53
C LEU A 109 86.34 -37.94 -18.92
N VAL A 110 86.93 -39.08 -19.29
CA VAL A 110 86.79 -39.70 -20.62
C VAL A 110 85.32 -40.09 -20.91
N GLY A 111 84.84 -39.69 -22.10
CA GLY A 111 83.47 -39.90 -22.56
C GLY A 111 82.45 -38.87 -22.05
N LYS A 112 82.88 -37.71 -21.52
CA LYS A 112 82.00 -36.72 -20.87
C LYS A 112 82.17 -35.30 -21.43
N ALA A 113 81.14 -34.48 -21.29
CA ALA A 113 81.16 -33.03 -21.46
C ALA A 113 80.75 -32.32 -20.17
N TRP A 114 81.22 -31.08 -20.01
CA TRP A 114 80.92 -30.20 -18.87
C TRP A 114 80.98 -28.73 -19.30
N VAL A 115 80.36 -27.84 -18.53
CA VAL A 115 80.48 -26.38 -18.71
C VAL A 115 81.20 -25.81 -17.50
N LYS A 116 82.22 -24.98 -17.75
CA LYS A 116 82.93 -24.29 -16.66
C LYS A 116 83.31 -22.87 -17.04
N ASN A 117 82.97 -21.89 -16.20
CA ASN A 117 83.07 -20.46 -16.49
C ASN A 117 82.40 -20.07 -17.83
N GLY A 118 81.31 -20.74 -18.21
CA GLY A 118 80.59 -20.54 -19.47
C GLY A 118 81.27 -21.10 -20.73
N ALA A 119 82.46 -21.70 -20.63
CA ALA A 119 83.08 -22.44 -21.72
C ALA A 119 82.65 -23.91 -21.70
N LEU A 120 82.43 -24.49 -22.89
CA LEU A 120 82.09 -25.90 -23.07
C LEU A 120 83.37 -26.73 -23.21
N PHE A 121 83.49 -27.75 -22.39
CA PHE A 121 84.58 -28.72 -22.42
C PHE A 121 84.04 -30.12 -22.68
N CYS A 122 84.84 -30.95 -23.33
CA CYS A 122 84.55 -32.35 -23.52
C CYS A 122 85.83 -33.18 -23.58
N LYS A 123 85.68 -34.48 -23.33
CA LYS A 123 86.73 -35.47 -23.51
C LYS A 123 86.12 -36.74 -24.10
N THR A 124 86.58 -37.13 -25.28
CA THR A 124 86.01 -38.21 -26.09
C THR A 124 86.58 -39.57 -25.70
N SER A 125 85.93 -40.65 -26.14
CA SER A 125 86.49 -42.00 -26.07
C SER A 125 86.18 -42.77 -27.36
N PRO A 126 86.99 -43.79 -27.74
CA PRO A 126 86.69 -44.65 -28.88
C PRO A 126 85.37 -45.43 -28.79
N THR A 127 84.74 -45.47 -27.61
CA THR A 127 83.48 -46.17 -27.35
C THR A 127 82.36 -45.23 -26.88
N HIS A 128 82.62 -43.94 -26.68
CA HIS A 128 81.63 -42.99 -26.19
C HIS A 128 81.97 -41.54 -26.57
N PHE A 129 81.08 -40.91 -27.34
CA PHE A 129 81.12 -39.48 -27.63
C PHE A 129 80.10 -38.75 -26.73
N PRO A 130 80.52 -37.74 -25.96
CA PRO A 130 79.58 -36.95 -25.17
C PRO A 130 78.65 -36.12 -26.06
N THR A 131 77.45 -35.87 -25.57
CA THR A 131 76.37 -35.20 -26.30
C THR A 131 75.83 -34.00 -25.54
N VAL A 132 75.42 -32.98 -26.30
CA VAL A 132 75.01 -31.68 -25.77
C VAL A 132 73.67 -31.29 -26.38
N THR A 133 72.64 -31.15 -25.54
CA THR A 133 71.35 -30.56 -25.93
C THR A 133 71.39 -29.06 -25.71
N ILE A 134 70.95 -28.28 -26.70
CA ILE A 134 70.88 -26.81 -26.65
C ILE A 134 69.50 -26.42 -26.10
N GLY A 135 69.48 -25.74 -24.96
CA GLY A 135 68.27 -25.17 -24.37
C GLY A 135 67.82 -23.88 -25.07
N GLU A 136 66.59 -23.45 -24.79
CA GLU A 136 66.06 -22.20 -25.35
C GLU A 136 66.83 -20.98 -24.82
N GLY A 137 67.04 -19.97 -25.67
CA GLY A 137 67.87 -18.80 -25.36
C GLY A 137 69.39 -18.99 -25.51
N VAL A 138 69.86 -20.20 -25.81
CA VAL A 138 71.28 -20.54 -26.03
C VAL A 138 71.59 -20.71 -27.53
N LYS A 139 72.75 -20.19 -27.95
CA LYS A 139 73.34 -20.42 -29.28
C LYS A 139 74.72 -21.02 -29.14
N LEU A 140 74.84 -22.30 -29.48
CA LEU A 140 76.13 -23.01 -29.56
C LEU A 140 76.70 -22.89 -30.97
N TYR A 141 77.91 -22.35 -31.08
CA TYR A 141 78.69 -22.33 -32.31
C TYR A 141 79.79 -23.40 -32.23
N ARG A 142 79.98 -24.15 -33.32
CA ARG A 142 81.08 -25.12 -33.52
C ARG A 142 81.92 -24.61 -34.69
N ASN A 143 83.21 -24.33 -34.44
CA ASN A 143 84.14 -23.79 -35.44
C ASN A 143 83.60 -22.52 -36.15
N HIS A 144 82.97 -21.64 -35.36
CA HIS A 144 82.24 -20.42 -35.77
C HIS A 144 80.95 -20.62 -36.58
N GLU A 145 80.54 -21.85 -36.94
CA GLU A 145 79.21 -22.11 -37.50
C GLU A 145 78.17 -22.38 -36.40
N LEU A 146 76.96 -21.83 -36.55
CA LEU A 146 75.87 -22.04 -35.59
C LEU A 146 75.32 -23.47 -35.72
N VAL A 147 75.32 -24.24 -34.62
CA VAL A 147 74.69 -25.56 -34.55
C VAL A 147 73.17 -25.41 -34.69
N LYS A 148 72.57 -26.15 -35.62
CA LYS A 148 71.12 -26.10 -35.92
C LYS A 148 70.35 -27.29 -35.36
N GLU A 149 71.03 -28.39 -35.02
CA GLU A 149 70.40 -29.50 -34.31
C GLU A 149 70.11 -29.14 -32.85
N LYS A 150 68.97 -29.56 -32.30
CA LYS A 150 68.68 -29.37 -30.87
C LYS A 150 69.64 -30.15 -29.96
N THR A 151 70.19 -31.26 -30.44
CA THR A 151 71.21 -32.06 -29.73
C THR A 151 72.31 -32.43 -30.72
N THR A 152 73.57 -32.23 -30.34
CA THR A 152 74.74 -32.53 -31.19
C THR A 152 75.83 -33.29 -30.41
N ILE A 153 76.73 -33.97 -31.12
CA ILE A 153 77.93 -34.59 -30.54
C ILE A 153 79.03 -33.53 -30.38
N VAL A 154 79.88 -33.67 -29.35
CA VAL A 154 81.00 -32.76 -29.14
C VAL A 154 82.36 -33.46 -29.04
N THR A 155 83.40 -32.84 -29.60
CA THR A 155 84.74 -33.43 -29.73
C THR A 155 85.86 -32.44 -29.39
N GLU A 156 87.00 -32.97 -28.93
CA GLU A 156 88.19 -32.16 -28.59
C GLU A 156 88.88 -31.50 -29.79
N ASN A 157 88.47 -31.85 -31.02
CA ASN A 157 89.01 -31.26 -32.25
C ASN A 157 88.29 -29.96 -32.66
N ASP A 158 87.16 -29.65 -32.01
CA ASP A 158 86.28 -28.53 -32.34
C ASP A 158 86.40 -27.38 -31.33
N VAL A 159 86.28 -26.15 -31.80
CA VAL A 159 86.17 -24.95 -30.96
C VAL A 159 84.69 -24.62 -30.73
N TYR A 160 84.26 -24.65 -29.47
CA TYR A 160 82.90 -24.31 -29.07
C TYR A 160 82.81 -22.91 -28.45
N GLU A 161 81.86 -22.12 -28.96
CA GLU A 161 81.52 -20.82 -28.39
C GLU A 161 80.03 -20.82 -28.02
N ILE A 162 79.72 -20.51 -26.76
CA ILE A 162 78.35 -20.37 -26.27
C ILE A 162 78.00 -18.88 -26.22
N LYS A 163 76.90 -18.49 -26.87
CA LYS A 163 76.29 -17.18 -26.75
C LYS A 163 74.89 -17.33 -26.15
N VAL A 164 74.50 -16.36 -25.32
CA VAL A 164 73.19 -16.33 -24.65
C VAL A 164 72.52 -15.00 -24.94
N GLU A 165 71.24 -15.02 -25.31
CA GLU A 165 70.55 -13.82 -25.79
C GLU A 165 69.75 -13.13 -24.67
N ASN A 166 70.22 -11.96 -24.25
CA ASN A 166 69.53 -11.11 -23.27
C ASN A 166 68.44 -10.29 -23.96
N GLU A 167 67.30 -10.12 -23.28
CA GLU A 167 66.16 -9.34 -23.80
C GLU A 167 66.02 -8.02 -23.03
N LYS A 168 65.72 -6.92 -23.72
CA LYS A 168 65.32 -5.64 -23.11
C LYS A 168 64.05 -5.13 -23.77
N LYS A 169 63.04 -4.86 -22.96
CA LYS A 169 61.80 -4.19 -23.34
C LYS A 169 61.68 -2.89 -22.56
N ASP A 170 61.54 -1.78 -23.26
CA ASP A 170 61.36 -0.45 -22.65
C ASP A 170 59.95 -0.25 -22.09
N THR A 171 59.82 0.67 -21.14
CA THR A 171 58.51 1.05 -20.56
C THR A 171 57.66 1.74 -21.63
N LYS A 172 56.39 1.33 -21.74
CA LYS A 172 55.40 2.04 -22.57
C LYS A 172 54.36 2.70 -21.67
N TRP A 173 53.90 3.89 -22.05
CA TRP A 173 52.87 4.60 -21.31
C TRP A 173 52.04 5.49 -22.23
N LYS A 174 50.85 5.88 -21.76
CA LYS A 174 49.98 6.86 -22.42
C LYS A 174 49.10 7.57 -21.41
N VAL A 175 48.80 8.85 -21.66
CA VAL A 175 47.80 9.63 -20.91
C VAL A 175 46.68 10.04 -21.84
N TRP A 176 45.43 9.84 -21.44
CA TRP A 176 44.24 10.26 -22.18
C TRP A 176 43.10 10.68 -21.24
N MET A 177 42.09 11.35 -21.79
CA MET A 177 40.89 11.78 -21.07
C MET A 177 39.68 10.93 -21.50
N ASP A 178 38.65 10.85 -20.67
CA ASP A 178 37.35 10.37 -21.12
C ASP A 178 36.63 11.39 -22.02
N GLU A 179 35.59 10.96 -22.74
CA GLU A 179 34.83 11.79 -23.68
C GLU A 179 34.27 13.09 -23.07
N LYS A 180 34.07 13.11 -21.75
CA LYS A 180 33.51 14.25 -21.00
C LYS A 180 34.56 15.12 -20.34
N LYS A 181 35.86 14.83 -20.51
CA LYS A 181 36.98 15.46 -19.80
C LYS A 181 36.77 15.46 -18.26
N LEU A 182 36.06 14.47 -17.73
CA LEU A 182 35.79 14.33 -16.30
C LEU A 182 36.91 13.53 -15.59
N LYS A 183 37.65 12.71 -16.32
CA LYS A 183 38.73 11.86 -15.80
C LYS A 183 39.92 11.84 -16.73
N VAL A 184 41.12 11.78 -16.15
CA VAL A 184 42.38 11.54 -16.86
C VAL A 184 42.96 10.19 -16.42
N PHE A 185 43.29 9.36 -17.40
CA PHE A 185 43.87 8.04 -17.17
C PHE A 185 45.31 8.00 -17.67
N LEU A 186 46.19 7.41 -16.86
CA LEU A 186 47.56 7.03 -17.21
C LEU A 186 47.63 5.51 -17.27
N TYR A 187 47.99 4.97 -18.43
CA TYR A 187 48.37 3.56 -18.58
C TYR A 187 49.88 3.47 -18.54
N VAL A 188 50.41 2.50 -17.79
CA VAL A 188 51.84 2.17 -17.73
C VAL A 188 51.98 0.67 -17.97
N GLU A 189 52.88 0.30 -18.87
CA GLU A 189 53.37 -1.05 -19.11
C GLU A 189 54.87 -1.04 -18.78
N PRO A 190 55.27 -1.43 -17.56
CA PRO A 190 56.66 -1.38 -17.12
C PRO A 190 57.60 -2.16 -18.03
N GLY A 191 58.80 -1.62 -18.22
CA GLY A 191 59.87 -2.29 -18.94
C GLY A 191 60.43 -3.48 -18.15
N TYR A 192 61.16 -4.35 -18.85
CA TYR A 192 61.95 -5.40 -18.20
C TYR A 192 63.21 -5.72 -18.98
N LYS A 193 64.17 -6.32 -18.28
CA LYS A 193 65.43 -6.82 -18.80
C LYS A 193 65.57 -8.26 -18.35
N ILE A 194 65.63 -9.20 -19.29
CA ILE A 194 65.96 -10.59 -19.01
C ILE A 194 67.46 -10.74 -19.22
N THR A 195 68.18 -10.98 -18.12
CA THR A 195 69.59 -11.36 -18.15
C THR A 195 69.66 -12.87 -17.98
N ARG A 196 70.21 -13.57 -18.98
CA ARG A 196 70.33 -15.03 -19.01
C ARG A 196 71.75 -15.45 -18.71
N LYS A 197 71.94 -16.46 -17.87
CA LYS A 197 73.27 -17.01 -17.53
C LYS A 197 73.25 -18.53 -17.67
N LEU A 198 74.28 -19.10 -18.29
CA LEU A 198 74.54 -20.54 -18.23
C LEU A 198 75.30 -20.84 -16.94
N PRO A 199 74.78 -21.68 -16.01
CA PRO A 199 75.54 -22.17 -14.87
C PRO A 199 76.64 -23.14 -15.32
N ASP A 200 77.59 -23.41 -14.41
CA ASP A 200 78.54 -24.50 -14.62
C ASP A 200 77.82 -25.85 -14.48
N ILE A 201 78.16 -26.82 -15.33
CA ILE A 201 77.50 -28.13 -15.42
C ILE A 201 78.56 -29.20 -15.23
N GLU A 202 78.36 -30.12 -14.29
CA GLU A 202 79.34 -31.17 -13.95
C GLU A 202 79.55 -32.24 -15.06
N PRO A 203 80.71 -32.92 -15.12
CA PRO A 203 81.04 -33.89 -16.17
C PRO A 203 80.07 -35.09 -16.31
N SER A 204 79.33 -35.11 -17.41
CA SER A 204 78.35 -36.12 -17.76
C SER A 204 78.48 -36.58 -19.22
N GLN A 205 78.00 -37.79 -19.53
CA GLN A 205 77.91 -38.31 -20.91
C GLN A 205 76.90 -37.52 -21.77
N HIS A 206 75.88 -36.96 -21.12
CA HIS A 206 74.93 -36.03 -21.71
C HIS A 206 74.78 -34.79 -20.83
N ILE A 207 74.83 -33.60 -21.42
CA ILE A 207 74.52 -32.34 -20.74
C ILE A 207 73.49 -31.53 -21.53
N GLU A 208 72.65 -30.78 -20.82
CA GLU A 208 71.71 -29.83 -21.40
C GLU A 208 72.13 -28.40 -21.08
N LEU A 209 72.33 -27.57 -22.10
CA LEU A 209 72.67 -26.15 -21.95
C LEU A 209 71.41 -25.35 -21.58
N VAL A 210 70.94 -25.50 -20.35
CA VAL A 210 69.80 -24.76 -19.79
C VAL A 210 70.30 -23.52 -19.07
N VAL A 211 69.69 -22.36 -19.33
CA VAL A 211 70.07 -21.08 -18.73
C VAL A 211 69.14 -20.64 -17.61
N GLU A 212 69.72 -20.02 -16.59
CA GLU A 212 69.00 -19.31 -15.54
C GLU A 212 68.55 -17.94 -16.08
N GLU A 213 67.25 -17.66 -16.04
CA GLU A 213 66.68 -16.37 -16.43
C GLU A 213 66.46 -15.45 -15.22
N TYR A 214 67.13 -14.30 -15.22
CA TYR A 214 66.93 -13.24 -14.23
C TYR A 214 66.19 -12.07 -14.87
N LYS A 215 64.88 -11.96 -14.59
CA LYS A 215 64.02 -10.88 -15.09
C LYS A 215 63.96 -9.71 -14.10
N GLU A 216 64.64 -8.63 -14.45
CA GLU A 216 64.59 -7.35 -13.75
C GLU A 216 63.49 -6.46 -14.37
N VAL A 217 62.47 -6.09 -13.58
CA VAL A 217 61.39 -5.17 -14.01
C VAL A 217 61.76 -3.75 -13.59
N TYR A 218 61.66 -2.79 -14.51
CA TYR A 218 62.00 -1.40 -14.28
C TYR A 218 61.00 -0.45 -14.96
N ASN A 219 60.68 0.66 -14.30
CA ASN A 219 59.84 1.71 -14.86
C ASN A 219 60.72 2.93 -15.17
N THR A 220 60.69 3.43 -16.41
CA THR A 220 61.45 4.64 -16.82
C THR A 220 60.58 5.89 -16.90
N LEU A 221 59.29 5.80 -16.57
CA LEU A 221 58.42 6.97 -16.48
C LEU A 221 58.83 7.81 -15.26
N SER A 222 58.98 9.12 -15.42
CA SER A 222 59.20 10.05 -14.31
C SER A 222 57.93 10.85 -13.99
N TYR A 223 57.89 11.43 -12.78
CA TYR A 223 56.84 12.37 -12.39
C TYR A 223 56.78 13.60 -13.32
N ALA A 224 57.94 14.05 -13.82
CA ALA A 224 58.03 15.20 -14.72
C ALA A 224 57.36 14.92 -16.07
N ASP A 225 57.55 13.73 -16.65
CA ASP A 225 56.91 13.33 -17.92
C ASP A 225 55.38 13.34 -17.80
N VAL A 226 54.85 12.84 -16.66
CA VAL A 226 53.41 12.81 -16.39
C VAL A 226 52.87 14.23 -16.22
N MET A 227 53.55 15.10 -15.45
CA MET A 227 53.12 16.48 -15.26
C MET A 227 53.17 17.31 -16.55
N GLN A 228 54.27 17.23 -17.32
CA GLN A 228 54.36 17.89 -18.62
C GLN A 228 53.27 17.38 -19.58
N LYS A 229 52.91 16.10 -19.51
CA LYS A 229 51.82 15.54 -20.30
C LYS A 229 50.45 16.05 -19.85
N LEU A 230 50.20 16.19 -18.55
CA LEU A 230 48.98 16.80 -17.99
C LEU A 230 48.84 18.28 -18.37
N GLU A 231 49.92 19.05 -18.33
CA GLU A 231 49.97 20.43 -18.84
C GLU A 231 49.64 20.51 -20.34
N SER A 232 50.21 19.60 -21.15
CA SER A 232 49.88 19.50 -22.58
C SER A 232 48.42 19.17 -22.89
N LEU A 233 47.69 18.64 -21.90
CA LEU A 233 46.26 18.32 -21.95
C LEU A 233 45.40 19.37 -21.22
N GLN A 234 46.00 20.49 -20.79
CA GLN A 234 45.36 21.59 -20.06
C GLN A 234 44.66 21.17 -18.76
N VAL A 235 45.18 20.14 -18.09
CA VAL A 235 44.61 19.63 -16.83
C VAL A 235 44.92 20.58 -15.68
N ALA A 236 43.88 21.12 -15.04
CA ALA A 236 44.02 22.08 -13.96
C ALA A 236 44.46 21.40 -12.65
N HIS A 237 45.45 22.00 -11.98
CA HIS A 237 46.22 21.34 -10.92
C HIS A 237 45.38 20.88 -9.72
N GLN A 238 44.26 21.56 -9.41
CA GLN A 238 43.34 21.19 -8.32
C GLN A 238 42.63 19.84 -8.51
N PHE A 239 42.67 19.27 -9.72
CA PHE A 239 42.06 17.96 -10.01
C PHE A 239 43.07 16.80 -10.07
N ILE A 240 44.38 17.09 -9.96
CA ILE A 240 45.45 16.09 -10.10
C ILE A 240 45.56 15.22 -8.84
N ARG A 241 45.55 13.90 -9.05
CA ARG A 241 45.63 12.86 -8.01
C ARG A 241 47.05 12.35 -7.89
N GLN A 242 47.89 13.12 -7.20
CA GLN A 242 49.32 12.83 -7.01
C GLN A 242 49.54 11.42 -6.43
N GLU A 243 48.64 10.92 -5.58
CA GLU A 243 48.73 9.60 -4.97
C GLU A 243 48.47 8.44 -5.96
N GLN A 244 47.84 8.72 -7.11
CA GLN A 244 47.70 7.76 -8.21
C GLN A 244 48.86 7.85 -9.20
N ILE A 245 49.46 9.03 -9.38
CA ILE A 245 50.67 9.19 -10.19
C ILE A 245 51.81 8.38 -9.56
N VAL A 246 52.08 8.55 -8.25
CA VAL A 246 53.15 7.80 -7.56
C VAL A 246 52.97 6.28 -7.73
N LYS A 247 51.75 5.76 -7.57
CA LYS A 247 51.44 4.33 -7.78
C LYS A 247 51.65 3.85 -9.22
N ALA A 248 51.50 4.74 -10.21
CA ALA A 248 51.80 4.44 -11.61
C ALA A 248 53.31 4.44 -11.92
N LEU A 249 54.11 5.22 -11.17
CA LEU A 249 55.56 5.21 -11.24
C LEU A 249 56.15 3.96 -10.54
N GLU A 250 55.56 3.53 -9.42
CA GLU A 250 55.94 2.33 -8.67
C GLU A 250 55.42 1.01 -9.29
N ALA A 251 54.69 1.07 -10.40
CA ALA A 251 54.08 -0.08 -11.06
C ALA A 251 55.12 -1.12 -11.52
N LYS A 252 54.88 -2.39 -11.17
CA LYS A 252 55.65 -3.56 -11.63
C LYS A 252 54.91 -4.43 -12.65
N GLU A 253 53.64 -4.14 -12.88
CA GLU A 253 52.76 -4.83 -13.84
C GLU A 253 51.98 -3.81 -14.68
N PRO A 254 51.45 -4.18 -15.85
CA PRO A 254 50.71 -3.26 -16.69
C PRO A 254 49.39 -2.80 -16.04
N GLY A 255 49.22 -1.50 -15.83
CA GLY A 255 48.11 -0.93 -15.07
C GLY A 255 47.55 0.37 -15.65
N THR A 256 46.30 0.69 -15.30
CA THR A 256 45.66 1.98 -15.63
C THR A 256 45.25 2.70 -14.34
N TYR A 257 45.65 3.97 -14.23
CA TYR A 257 45.53 4.79 -13.02
C TYR A 257 44.73 6.06 -13.33
N GLU A 258 43.75 6.39 -12.48
CA GLU A 258 42.96 7.62 -12.60
C GLU A 258 43.71 8.79 -11.95
N ILE A 259 44.55 9.48 -12.73
CA ILE A 259 45.51 10.48 -12.24
C ILE A 259 44.96 11.91 -12.16
N ALA A 260 43.77 12.17 -12.67
CA ALA A 260 43.02 13.38 -12.33
C ALA A 260 41.50 13.17 -12.45
N THR A 261 40.73 13.84 -11.60
CA THR A 261 39.26 13.67 -11.50
C THR A 261 38.59 15.03 -11.29
N GLY A 262 37.70 15.41 -12.21
CA GLY A 262 36.89 16.63 -12.14
C GLY A 262 35.67 16.48 -11.24
N VAL A 263 34.87 17.55 -11.13
CA VAL A 263 33.62 17.56 -10.36
C VAL A 263 32.46 17.12 -11.24
N SER A 264 31.88 15.95 -10.97
CA SER A 264 30.66 15.50 -11.65
C SER A 264 29.49 16.46 -11.44
N ALA A 265 28.74 16.77 -12.50
CA ALA A 265 27.47 17.47 -12.37
C ALA A 265 26.47 16.62 -11.57
N LYS A 266 25.63 17.27 -10.75
CA LYS A 266 24.58 16.61 -9.97
C LYS A 266 23.25 16.74 -10.71
N ASP A 267 22.65 15.61 -11.06
CA ASP A 267 21.34 15.57 -11.72
C ASP A 267 20.26 16.26 -10.88
N GLY A 268 19.42 17.06 -11.54
CA GLY A 268 18.22 17.62 -10.95
C GLY A 268 17.02 16.66 -10.99
N LYS A 269 15.86 17.14 -10.55
CA LYS A 269 14.58 16.41 -10.64
C LYS A 269 13.65 17.12 -11.63
N ASN A 270 13.03 16.35 -12.52
CA ASN A 270 11.85 16.83 -13.25
C ASN A 270 10.74 17.18 -12.26
N GLY A 271 9.81 18.06 -12.66
CA GLY A 271 8.59 18.29 -11.88
C GLY A 271 7.77 17.00 -11.76
N TRP A 272 7.03 16.85 -10.67
CA TRP A 272 6.21 15.68 -10.39
C TRP A 272 4.88 16.08 -9.76
N ILE A 273 3.97 15.11 -9.61
CA ILE A 273 2.71 15.31 -8.88
C ILE A 273 2.73 14.39 -7.66
N GLU A 274 2.46 14.96 -6.50
CA GLU A 274 2.31 14.27 -5.23
C GLU A 274 0.83 14.12 -4.92
N LEU A 275 0.37 12.88 -4.73
CA LEU A 275 -1.03 12.59 -4.45
C LEU A 275 -1.32 12.84 -2.98
N ASN A 276 -2.34 13.66 -2.69
CA ASN A 276 -2.80 13.96 -1.33
C ASN A 276 -3.85 12.94 -0.84
N ILE A 277 -4.13 11.89 -1.62
CA ILE A 277 -5.16 10.86 -1.38
C ILE A 277 -4.62 9.47 -1.74
N ASP A 278 -5.16 8.42 -1.11
CA ASP A 278 -4.82 7.04 -1.46
C ASP A 278 -5.70 6.53 -2.61
N LEU A 279 -5.09 6.27 -3.77
CA LEU A 279 -5.78 5.72 -4.95
C LEU A 279 -5.88 4.18 -4.93
N ARG A 280 -5.32 3.50 -3.92
CA ARG A 280 -5.36 2.04 -3.81
C ARG A 280 -6.72 1.60 -3.30
N SER A 281 -7.42 0.75 -4.06
CA SER A 281 -8.62 0.06 -3.58
C SER A 281 -8.26 -0.88 -2.44
N GLN A 282 -8.44 -0.43 -1.19
CA GLN A 282 -8.21 -1.27 -0.02
C GLN A 282 -9.14 -2.49 -0.10
N SER A 283 -8.53 -3.67 -0.06
CA SER A 283 -9.16 -4.95 -0.37
C SER A 283 -8.84 -5.95 0.75
N GLY A 284 -9.87 -6.35 1.49
CA GLY A 284 -9.79 -7.19 2.68
C GLY A 284 -10.93 -6.83 3.64
N PRO A 285 -11.47 -7.79 4.41
CA PRO A 285 -12.60 -7.54 5.27
C PRO A 285 -12.20 -6.65 6.46
N THR A 286 -13.05 -5.68 6.82
CA THR A 286 -12.81 -4.81 7.98
C THR A 286 -12.97 -5.56 9.29
N VAL A 287 -12.29 -5.10 10.34
CA VAL A 287 -12.55 -5.53 11.72
C VAL A 287 -13.40 -4.46 12.38
N ASN A 288 -14.59 -4.84 12.84
CA ASN A 288 -15.51 -3.94 13.56
C ASN A 288 -15.02 -3.73 15.00
N GLU A 289 -15.56 -2.73 15.70
CA GLU A 289 -15.09 -2.34 17.06
C GLU A 289 -15.14 -3.50 18.08
N ASP A 290 -16.08 -4.44 17.92
CA ASP A 290 -16.19 -5.70 18.69
C ASP A 290 -15.06 -6.73 18.40
N GLY A 291 -14.09 -6.42 17.55
CA GLY A 291 -13.04 -7.35 17.10
C GLY A 291 -13.52 -8.42 16.11
N LYS A 292 -14.76 -8.34 15.62
CA LYS A 292 -15.32 -9.27 14.62
C LYS A 292 -14.98 -8.82 13.19
N VAL A 293 -14.61 -9.78 12.35
CA VAL A 293 -14.34 -9.57 10.92
C VAL A 293 -15.66 -9.46 10.16
N ASP A 294 -15.89 -8.34 9.47
CA ASP A 294 -17.04 -8.17 8.58
C ASP A 294 -16.66 -8.53 7.14
N TYR A 295 -17.14 -9.69 6.71
CA TYR A 295 -16.92 -10.22 5.36
C TYR A 295 -17.80 -9.56 4.29
N ARG A 296 -18.51 -8.46 4.57
CA ARG A 296 -19.26 -7.68 3.58
C ARG A 296 -18.55 -6.39 3.19
N GLU A 297 -17.85 -5.73 4.11
CA GLU A 297 -17.03 -4.54 3.81
C GLU A 297 -15.64 -4.96 3.29
N ILE A 298 -15.62 -5.62 2.12
CA ILE A 298 -14.39 -6.17 1.50
C ILE A 298 -13.59 -5.10 0.75
N ARG A 299 -14.26 -4.06 0.21
CA ARG A 299 -13.67 -3.13 -0.75
C ARG A 299 -14.05 -1.67 -0.47
N LYS A 300 -13.08 -0.85 -0.07
CA LYS A 300 -13.26 0.61 -0.08
C LYS A 300 -12.89 1.18 -1.45
N ILE A 301 -13.89 1.71 -2.17
CA ILE A 301 -13.67 2.39 -3.45
C ILE A 301 -13.05 3.76 -3.17
N PRO A 302 -11.88 4.10 -3.76
CA PRO A 302 -11.32 5.44 -3.64
C PRO A 302 -12.26 6.47 -4.26
N SER A 303 -12.65 7.47 -3.48
CA SER A 303 -13.53 8.56 -3.88
C SER A 303 -13.06 9.87 -3.27
N VAL A 304 -13.48 10.98 -3.87
CA VAL A 304 -13.25 12.35 -3.38
C VAL A 304 -14.53 13.17 -3.45
N GLU A 305 -14.63 14.14 -2.56
CA GLU A 305 -15.72 15.12 -2.52
C GLU A 305 -15.39 16.35 -3.40
N ARG A 306 -16.44 17.01 -3.91
CA ARG A 306 -16.30 18.31 -4.57
C ARG A 306 -15.60 19.34 -3.67
N GLY A 307 -14.50 19.91 -4.16
CA GLY A 307 -13.66 20.88 -3.46
C GLY A 307 -12.43 20.26 -2.79
N GLN A 308 -12.32 18.93 -2.72
CA GLN A 308 -11.17 18.25 -2.13
C GLN A 308 -9.90 18.42 -2.98
N VAL A 309 -8.76 18.63 -2.32
CA VAL A 309 -7.43 18.60 -2.96
C VAL A 309 -7.02 17.16 -3.20
N ILE A 310 -6.82 16.82 -4.48
CA ILE A 310 -6.44 15.49 -4.95
C ILE A 310 -4.92 15.32 -4.92
N ALA A 311 -4.20 16.37 -5.33
CA ALA A 311 -2.76 16.32 -5.52
C ALA A 311 -2.11 17.71 -5.55
N THR A 312 -0.80 17.74 -5.35
CA THR A 312 0.06 18.93 -5.40
C THR A 312 1.12 18.79 -6.49
N VAL A 313 1.33 19.85 -7.28
CA VAL A 313 2.21 19.92 -8.45
C VAL A 313 3.54 20.53 -8.03
N HIS A 314 4.61 19.73 -8.06
CA HIS A 314 5.95 20.17 -7.69
C HIS A 314 6.74 20.64 -8.93
N PRO A 315 7.39 21.83 -8.87
CA PRO A 315 8.19 22.35 -9.97
C PRO A 315 9.49 21.52 -10.18
N PRO A 316 10.11 21.60 -11.37
CA PRO A 316 11.41 20.97 -11.61
C PRO A 316 12.49 21.62 -10.73
N VAL A 317 13.32 20.80 -10.10
CA VAL A 317 14.46 21.22 -9.29
C VAL A 317 15.72 21.10 -10.15
N PRO A 318 16.37 22.21 -10.56
CA PRO A 318 17.52 22.16 -11.45
C PRO A 318 18.70 21.42 -10.82
N GLY A 319 19.50 20.75 -11.66
CA GLY A 319 20.75 20.13 -11.24
C GLY A 319 21.85 21.17 -11.01
N LEU A 320 22.91 20.78 -10.29
CA LEU A 320 24.10 21.62 -10.09
C LEU A 320 25.15 21.27 -11.14
N PRO A 321 25.73 22.27 -11.85
CA PRO A 321 26.78 22.02 -12.83
C PRO A 321 28.03 21.45 -12.17
N GLY A 322 28.76 20.63 -12.93
CA GLY A 322 30.09 20.14 -12.62
C GLY A 322 31.18 20.97 -13.28
N VAL A 323 32.41 20.50 -13.17
CA VAL A 323 33.61 21.10 -13.77
C VAL A 323 34.52 19.99 -14.29
N THR A 324 34.99 20.09 -15.53
CA THR A 324 35.94 19.15 -16.14
C THR A 324 37.33 19.26 -15.52
N VAL A 325 38.20 18.28 -15.78
CA VAL A 325 39.64 18.36 -15.42
C VAL A 325 40.35 19.52 -16.12
N THR A 326 39.80 20.03 -17.22
CA THR A 326 40.27 21.22 -17.97
C THR A 326 39.62 22.53 -17.50
N ASN A 327 38.90 22.51 -16.37
CA ASN A 327 38.20 23.65 -15.78
C ASN A 327 37.04 24.24 -16.63
N GLU A 328 36.52 23.47 -17.59
CA GLU A 328 35.32 23.81 -18.37
C GLU A 328 34.04 23.46 -17.57
N PRO A 329 32.97 24.26 -17.66
CA PRO A 329 31.71 23.97 -16.95
C PRO A 329 30.99 22.78 -17.58
N LEU A 330 30.69 21.75 -16.78
CA LEU A 330 29.96 20.56 -17.20
C LEU A 330 28.47 20.72 -16.85
N PRO A 331 27.56 21.00 -17.80
CA PRO A 331 26.16 21.26 -17.50
C PRO A 331 25.46 20.01 -16.94
N ALA A 332 24.61 20.21 -15.93
CA ALA A 332 23.69 19.17 -15.45
C ALA A 332 22.60 18.86 -16.49
N LYS A 333 22.00 17.66 -16.41
CA LYS A 333 20.88 17.29 -17.28
C LYS A 333 19.73 18.28 -17.12
N GLN A 334 19.17 18.73 -18.25
CA GLN A 334 18.02 19.63 -18.26
C GLN A 334 16.80 18.96 -17.61
N THR A 335 16.22 19.63 -16.61
CA THR A 335 14.99 19.22 -15.93
C THR A 335 13.78 19.91 -16.54
N TYR A 336 12.66 19.19 -16.60
CA TYR A 336 11.44 19.62 -17.26
C TYR A 336 10.26 19.65 -16.28
N PRO A 337 9.31 20.59 -16.42
CA PRO A 337 8.07 20.56 -15.64
C PRO A 337 7.23 19.32 -16.01
N VAL A 338 6.38 18.90 -15.07
CA VAL A 338 5.27 17.99 -15.36
C VAL A 338 4.19 18.76 -16.14
N VAL A 339 3.63 18.12 -17.17
CA VAL A 339 2.51 18.66 -17.93
C VAL A 339 1.23 18.07 -17.37
N LEU A 340 0.43 18.88 -16.69
CA LEU A 340 -0.87 18.48 -16.17
C LEU A 340 -1.95 18.66 -17.24
N GLN A 341 -2.68 17.59 -17.54
CA GLN A 341 -3.92 17.63 -18.30
C GLN A 341 -5.11 17.44 -17.36
N ALA A 342 -5.78 18.53 -17.01
CA ALA A 342 -7.07 18.49 -16.32
C ALA A 342 -8.13 17.91 -17.27
N GLY A 343 -8.73 16.77 -16.89
CA GLY A 343 -9.89 16.19 -17.54
C GLY A 343 -11.20 16.60 -16.86
N ARG A 344 -12.24 15.79 -17.04
CA ARG A 344 -13.55 15.99 -16.39
C ARG A 344 -13.37 16.06 -14.86
N GLY A 345 -14.08 16.97 -14.19
CA GLY A 345 -14.16 17.03 -12.73
C GLY A 345 -12.95 17.64 -12.02
N ILE A 346 -12.04 18.29 -12.75
CA ILE A 346 -10.76 18.79 -12.22
C ILE A 346 -10.55 20.27 -12.56
N ILE A 347 -10.03 21.03 -11.60
CA ILE A 347 -9.47 22.36 -11.80
C ILE A 347 -8.09 22.46 -11.13
N THR A 348 -7.21 23.30 -11.68
CA THR A 348 -5.90 23.61 -11.09
C THR A 348 -5.95 24.98 -10.43
N VAL A 349 -5.53 25.08 -9.17
CA VAL A 349 -5.50 26.32 -8.38
C VAL A 349 -4.11 26.49 -7.80
N GLY A 350 -3.31 27.35 -8.42
CA GLY A 350 -1.88 27.50 -8.07
C GLY A 350 -1.11 26.20 -8.28
N ASP A 351 -0.58 25.65 -7.19
CA ASP A 351 0.12 24.36 -7.16
C ASP A 351 -0.83 23.15 -6.97
N LYS A 352 -2.15 23.34 -6.80
CA LYS A 352 -3.07 22.28 -6.34
C LYS A 352 -4.03 21.81 -7.42
N ILE A 353 -4.30 20.51 -7.42
CA ILE A 353 -5.31 19.85 -8.25
C ILE A 353 -6.54 19.60 -7.37
N VAL A 354 -7.69 20.15 -7.76
CA VAL A 354 -8.91 20.21 -6.94
C VAL A 354 -10.08 19.57 -7.68
N ALA A 355 -10.87 18.77 -6.98
CA ALA A 355 -12.11 18.18 -7.49
C ALA A 355 -13.20 19.25 -7.71
N THR A 356 -13.85 19.28 -8.87
CA THR A 356 -15.03 20.14 -9.13
C THR A 356 -16.36 19.40 -9.04
N GLU A 357 -16.32 18.07 -9.01
CA GLU A 357 -17.45 17.15 -8.77
C GLU A 357 -16.97 15.98 -7.88
N SER A 358 -17.89 15.34 -7.14
CA SER A 358 -17.57 14.13 -6.36
C SER A 358 -17.41 12.92 -7.28
N GLY A 359 -16.64 11.91 -6.85
CA GLY A 359 -16.53 10.64 -7.56
C GLY A 359 -15.18 9.95 -7.39
N ARG A 360 -14.87 8.99 -8.28
CA ARG A 360 -13.60 8.26 -8.26
C ARG A 360 -12.50 9.06 -8.97
N PRO A 361 -11.42 9.45 -8.29
CA PRO A 361 -10.27 10.05 -8.94
C PRO A 361 -9.53 9.02 -9.82
N GLN A 362 -9.17 9.44 -11.03
CA GLN A 362 -8.36 8.69 -11.99
C GLN A 362 -7.12 9.51 -12.34
N VAL A 363 -5.95 8.86 -12.31
CA VAL A 363 -4.65 9.47 -12.62
C VAL A 363 -3.92 8.59 -13.61
N GLU A 364 -3.66 9.12 -14.81
CA GLU A 364 -2.92 8.44 -15.88
C GLU A 364 -1.61 9.19 -16.16
N GLN A 365 -0.46 8.57 -15.86
CA GLN A 365 0.84 9.14 -16.20
C GLN A 365 1.41 8.50 -17.47
N ARG A 366 1.81 9.34 -18.44
CA ARG A 366 2.53 8.96 -19.67
C ARG A 366 3.78 9.83 -19.81
N GLY A 367 4.88 9.38 -19.20
CA GLY A 367 6.13 10.14 -19.13
C GLY A 367 5.98 11.42 -18.33
N LYS A 368 6.14 12.57 -18.99
CA LYS A 368 5.97 13.92 -18.39
C LYS A 368 4.52 14.41 -18.38
N LEU A 369 3.62 13.78 -19.15
CA LEU A 369 2.20 14.09 -19.16
C LEU A 369 1.52 13.33 -18.02
N VAL A 370 0.77 14.02 -17.17
CA VAL A 370 -0.14 13.41 -16.20
C VAL A 370 -1.53 13.94 -16.47
N LYS A 371 -2.46 13.04 -16.78
CA LYS A 371 -3.87 13.35 -16.92
C LYS A 371 -4.58 12.97 -15.62
N VAL A 372 -5.39 13.89 -15.10
CA VAL A 372 -6.22 13.68 -13.90
C VAL A 372 -7.67 13.93 -14.26
N SER A 373 -8.59 13.07 -13.83
CA SER A 373 -10.04 13.25 -14.02
C SER A 373 -10.84 12.57 -12.90
N ILE A 374 -12.05 13.06 -12.64
CA ILE A 374 -13.04 12.35 -11.83
C ILE A 374 -13.92 11.49 -12.74
N ALA A 375 -14.14 10.25 -12.32
CA ALA A 375 -15.21 9.39 -12.82
C ALA A 375 -16.36 9.44 -11.80
N PRO A 376 -17.43 10.22 -12.05
CA PRO A 376 -18.53 10.39 -11.09
C PRO A 376 -19.46 9.17 -11.01
N LYS A 377 -19.31 8.19 -11.90
CA LYS A 377 -20.04 6.92 -11.88
C LYS A 377 -19.10 5.74 -11.64
N PHE A 378 -19.47 4.87 -10.71
CA PHE A 378 -18.91 3.54 -10.54
C PHE A 378 -19.79 2.51 -11.27
N THR A 379 -19.17 1.66 -12.08
CA THR A 379 -19.87 0.60 -12.84
C THR A 379 -19.39 -0.76 -12.39
N HIS A 380 -20.30 -1.60 -11.92
CA HIS A 380 -20.07 -2.99 -11.52
C HIS A 380 -20.69 -3.94 -12.53
N THR A 381 -19.88 -4.80 -13.13
CA THR A 381 -20.30 -5.67 -14.25
C THR A 381 -20.91 -7.01 -13.81
N GLY A 382 -20.70 -7.40 -12.55
CA GLY A 382 -21.20 -8.66 -11.98
C GLY A 382 -22.36 -8.46 -11.00
N ASN A 383 -22.73 -9.53 -10.29
CA ASN A 383 -23.66 -9.45 -9.17
C ASN A 383 -22.99 -8.74 -7.98
N VAL A 384 -23.80 -8.07 -7.15
CA VAL A 384 -23.37 -7.62 -5.82
C VAL A 384 -23.63 -8.77 -4.86
N ASP A 385 -22.55 -9.36 -4.34
CA ASP A 385 -22.56 -10.60 -3.57
C ASP A 385 -21.43 -10.62 -2.52
N LEU A 386 -21.23 -11.76 -1.83
CA LEU A 386 -20.17 -11.91 -0.83
C LEU A 386 -18.73 -11.91 -1.39
N SER A 387 -18.55 -11.79 -2.72
CA SER A 387 -17.25 -11.69 -3.40
C SER A 387 -16.94 -10.25 -3.85
N SER A 388 -17.97 -9.45 -4.19
CA SER A 388 -17.84 -8.00 -4.35
C SER A 388 -17.74 -7.30 -3.00
N GLY A 389 -18.49 -7.78 -2.02
CA GLY A 389 -18.86 -7.03 -0.82
C GLY A 389 -19.96 -6.01 -1.11
N ASN A 390 -20.31 -5.24 -0.08
CA ASN A 390 -21.15 -4.05 -0.19
C ASN A 390 -20.49 -2.99 -1.09
N ILE A 391 -21.29 -2.11 -1.69
CA ILE A 391 -20.82 -1.02 -2.55
C ILE A 391 -21.22 0.30 -1.92
N ARG A 392 -20.24 1.17 -1.62
CA ARG A 392 -20.46 2.52 -1.09
C ARG A 392 -19.67 3.51 -1.94
N PHE A 393 -20.31 4.55 -2.47
CA PHE A 393 -19.65 5.45 -3.43
C PHE A 393 -20.17 6.89 -3.42
N ALA A 394 -19.25 7.86 -3.38
CA ALA A 394 -19.55 9.30 -3.48
C ALA A 394 -19.82 9.75 -4.93
N GLY A 395 -20.84 9.17 -5.56
CA GLY A 395 -21.24 9.39 -6.94
C GLY A 395 -22.33 8.39 -7.37
N ASP A 396 -22.54 8.25 -8.68
CA ASP A 396 -23.53 7.31 -9.25
C ASP A 396 -23.02 5.86 -9.20
N VAL A 397 -23.92 4.89 -9.05
CA VAL A 397 -23.62 3.46 -9.08
C VAL A 397 -24.48 2.75 -10.13
N GLU A 398 -23.85 2.07 -11.09
CA GLU A 398 -24.52 1.22 -12.08
C GLU A 398 -24.10 -0.24 -11.95
N ILE A 399 -25.06 -1.14 -11.79
CA ILE A 399 -24.86 -2.58 -11.56
C ILE A 399 -25.52 -3.37 -12.69
N TYR A 400 -24.72 -4.10 -13.47
CA TYR A 400 -25.21 -4.96 -14.56
C TYR A 400 -25.68 -6.35 -14.10
N GLY A 401 -25.32 -6.76 -12.88
CA GLY A 401 -25.78 -8.01 -12.26
C GLY A 401 -27.01 -7.85 -11.38
N ASP A 402 -27.29 -8.90 -10.61
CA ASP A 402 -28.29 -8.92 -9.55
C ASP A 402 -27.67 -8.40 -8.23
N VAL A 403 -28.49 -7.85 -7.32
CA VAL A 403 -28.07 -7.49 -5.95
C VAL A 403 -28.60 -8.54 -4.99
N GLU A 404 -27.68 -9.29 -4.38
CA GLU A 404 -28.01 -10.50 -3.61
C GLU A 404 -28.27 -10.26 -2.12
N LYS A 405 -28.71 -11.34 -1.46
CA LYS A 405 -29.21 -11.34 -0.08
C LYS A 405 -28.24 -10.72 0.93
N ASN A 406 -28.75 -9.78 1.73
CA ASN A 406 -28.06 -9.02 2.77
C ASN A 406 -26.92 -8.12 2.27
N MET A 407 -26.84 -7.84 0.96
CA MET A 407 -25.93 -6.83 0.41
C MET A 407 -26.52 -5.43 0.53
N VAL A 408 -25.64 -4.44 0.61
CA VAL A 408 -25.95 -3.02 0.70
C VAL A 408 -25.27 -2.26 -0.45
N VAL A 409 -26.03 -1.38 -1.10
CA VAL A 409 -25.52 -0.45 -2.13
C VAL A 409 -25.92 0.97 -1.74
N GLU A 410 -24.92 1.84 -1.59
CA GLU A 410 -25.08 3.24 -1.17
C GLU A 410 -24.39 4.20 -2.15
N ALA A 411 -25.12 5.26 -2.54
CA ALA A 411 -24.68 6.25 -3.52
C ALA A 411 -25.03 7.70 -3.10
N GLU A 412 -24.07 8.62 -3.25
CA GLU A 412 -24.35 10.07 -3.20
C GLU A 412 -25.02 10.61 -4.48
N GLY A 413 -24.92 9.87 -5.59
CA GLY A 413 -25.62 10.11 -6.84
C GLY A 413 -26.83 9.19 -7.02
N ASP A 414 -27.04 8.73 -8.25
CA ASP A 414 -28.09 7.79 -8.62
C ASP A 414 -27.67 6.31 -8.46
N ILE A 415 -28.62 5.39 -8.28
CA ILE A 415 -28.39 3.94 -8.41
C ILE A 415 -29.18 3.37 -9.59
N ILE A 416 -28.50 2.66 -10.49
CA ILE A 416 -29.10 1.90 -11.59
C ILE A 416 -28.77 0.41 -11.41
N VAL A 417 -29.79 -0.45 -11.33
CA VAL A 417 -29.63 -1.91 -11.29
C VAL A 417 -30.32 -2.53 -12.49
N HIS A 418 -29.57 -3.21 -13.35
CA HIS A 418 -30.10 -3.81 -14.58
C HIS A 418 -30.86 -5.12 -14.35
N LYS A 419 -30.66 -5.78 -13.21
CA LYS A 419 -31.36 -7.02 -12.85
C LYS A 419 -32.03 -6.95 -11.46
N THR A 420 -32.18 -8.10 -10.79
CA THR A 420 -33.04 -8.32 -9.63
C THR A 420 -32.40 -7.77 -8.35
N VAL A 421 -33.22 -7.24 -7.45
CA VAL A 421 -32.80 -6.81 -6.10
C VAL A 421 -33.49 -7.72 -5.09
N ASN A 422 -32.73 -8.57 -4.39
CA ASN A 422 -33.31 -9.68 -3.61
C ASN A 422 -32.75 -9.74 -2.18
N MET A 423 -33.62 -9.48 -1.19
CA MET A 423 -33.27 -9.37 0.23
C MET A 423 -32.12 -8.38 0.51
N ALA A 424 -32.07 -7.27 -0.22
CA ALA A 424 -30.97 -6.30 -0.20
C ALA A 424 -31.44 -4.89 0.23
N SER A 425 -30.48 -3.97 0.42
CA SER A 425 -30.74 -2.55 0.68
C SER A 425 -30.10 -1.67 -0.38
N LEU A 426 -30.88 -0.73 -0.96
CA LEU A 426 -30.39 0.32 -1.87
C LEU A 426 -30.70 1.70 -1.27
N VAL A 427 -29.68 2.55 -1.12
CA VAL A 427 -29.84 3.93 -0.64
C VAL A 427 -29.12 4.91 -1.57
N ALA A 428 -29.87 5.85 -2.15
CA ALA A 428 -29.33 6.86 -3.06
C ALA A 428 -29.74 8.27 -2.63
N SER A 429 -28.83 9.23 -2.70
CA SER A 429 -29.17 10.65 -2.54
C SER A 429 -29.87 11.25 -3.77
N GLY A 430 -29.73 10.63 -4.95
CA GLY A 430 -30.42 10.98 -6.19
C GLY A 430 -31.68 10.14 -6.44
N ALA A 431 -31.72 9.44 -7.57
CA ALA A 431 -32.77 8.51 -7.99
C ALA A 431 -32.36 7.04 -7.87
N ILE A 432 -33.33 6.11 -7.91
CA ILE A 432 -33.09 4.66 -7.99
C ILE A 432 -33.90 4.05 -9.13
N VAL A 433 -33.21 3.44 -10.10
CA VAL A 433 -33.82 2.74 -11.23
C VAL A 433 -33.46 1.26 -11.16
N VAL A 434 -34.47 0.39 -11.10
CA VAL A 434 -34.30 -1.06 -11.16
C VAL A 434 -35.01 -1.57 -12.42
N HIS A 435 -34.31 -2.25 -13.33
CA HIS A 435 -34.89 -2.74 -14.59
C HIS A 435 -35.55 -4.12 -14.48
N SER A 436 -35.49 -4.77 -13.31
CA SER A 436 -36.13 -6.06 -13.01
C SER A 436 -36.93 -5.98 -11.69
N ASN A 437 -37.22 -7.13 -11.08
CA ASN A 437 -38.07 -7.25 -9.90
C ASN A 437 -37.32 -6.89 -8.60
N VAL A 438 -38.04 -6.29 -7.65
CA VAL A 438 -37.56 -6.01 -6.29
C VAL A 438 -38.25 -6.97 -5.32
N VAL A 439 -37.49 -7.82 -4.62
CA VAL A 439 -38.02 -8.90 -3.79
C VAL A 439 -37.47 -8.79 -2.35
N SER A 440 -38.39 -8.70 -1.38
CA SER A 440 -38.10 -8.66 0.06
C SER A 440 -37.02 -7.64 0.46
N SER A 441 -36.93 -6.53 -0.26
CA SER A 441 -35.81 -5.57 -0.18
C SER A 441 -36.25 -4.19 0.33
N GLU A 442 -35.28 -3.35 0.66
CA GLU A 442 -35.47 -1.97 1.12
C GLU A 442 -34.82 -1.00 0.14
N ILE A 443 -35.58 0.00 -0.33
CA ILE A 443 -35.14 1.00 -1.30
C ILE A 443 -35.47 2.39 -0.74
N SER A 444 -34.47 3.27 -0.64
CA SER A 444 -34.64 4.66 -0.18
C SER A 444 -33.92 5.63 -1.13
N ALA A 445 -34.68 6.46 -1.83
CA ALA A 445 -34.16 7.43 -2.80
C ALA A 445 -34.42 8.89 -2.41
N GLY A 446 -33.40 9.73 -2.55
CA GLY A 446 -33.41 11.16 -2.26
C GLY A 446 -32.82 11.50 -0.89
N LYS A 447 -32.33 12.74 -0.77
CA LYS A 447 -31.57 13.23 0.40
C LYS A 447 -32.30 13.19 1.75
N ASN A 448 -33.63 13.15 1.76
CA ASN A 448 -34.38 13.01 3.00
C ASN A 448 -34.61 11.51 3.26
N ASN A 449 -33.94 10.96 4.29
CA ASN A 449 -34.15 9.57 4.74
C ASN A 449 -35.65 9.30 5.03
N MET A 450 -36.15 8.10 4.74
CA MET A 450 -37.50 7.65 5.11
C MET A 450 -37.89 8.02 6.54
N LEU A 451 -36.94 7.87 7.47
CA LEU A 451 -37.09 8.19 8.88
C LEU A 451 -37.29 9.70 9.12
N VAL A 452 -36.53 10.56 8.43
CA VAL A 452 -36.64 12.03 8.50
C VAL A 452 -38.01 12.49 7.98
N ALA A 453 -38.54 11.86 6.93
CA ALA A 453 -39.86 12.21 6.40
C ALA A 453 -41.02 11.75 7.31
N GLU A 454 -40.94 10.56 7.92
CA GLU A 454 -41.97 10.14 8.89
C GLU A 454 -41.94 11.01 10.16
N LEU A 455 -40.75 11.31 10.68
CA LEU A 455 -40.58 12.23 11.81
C LEU A 455 -41.07 13.64 11.46
N GLY A 456 -40.74 14.16 10.28
CA GLY A 456 -41.18 15.45 9.76
C GLY A 456 -42.70 15.56 9.64
N HIS A 457 -43.36 14.51 9.12
CA HIS A 457 -44.82 14.44 9.07
C HIS A 457 -45.45 14.46 10.47
N LEU A 458 -44.89 13.70 11.42
CA LEU A 458 -45.33 13.73 12.82
C LEU A 458 -45.12 15.10 13.48
N LEU A 459 -44.00 15.79 13.21
CA LEU A 459 -43.75 17.15 13.69
C LEU A 459 -44.86 18.11 13.25
N GLY A 460 -45.26 18.09 11.97
CA GLY A 460 -46.31 18.97 11.46
C GLY A 460 -47.65 18.79 12.20
N ILE A 461 -48.09 17.54 12.38
CA ILE A 461 -49.34 17.22 13.10
C ILE A 461 -49.25 17.65 14.57
N MET A 462 -48.11 17.41 15.23
CA MET A 462 -47.92 17.80 16.63
C MET A 462 -47.80 19.32 16.79
N GLN A 463 -47.09 20.01 15.90
CA GLN A 463 -46.91 21.46 15.90
C GLN A 463 -48.25 22.18 15.79
N GLN A 464 -49.12 21.77 14.85
CA GLN A 464 -50.47 22.36 14.72
C GLN A 464 -51.33 22.18 15.98
N ASN A 465 -51.22 21.03 16.65
CA ASN A 465 -51.93 20.77 17.89
C ASN A 465 -51.36 21.61 19.06
N ILE A 466 -50.04 21.80 19.12
CA ILE A 466 -49.37 22.65 20.11
C ILE A 466 -49.70 24.12 19.87
N GLU A 467 -49.76 24.59 18.63
CA GLU A 467 -50.15 25.97 18.30
C GLU A 467 -51.61 26.26 18.67
N LYS A 468 -52.53 25.32 18.39
CA LYS A 468 -53.91 25.34 18.92
C LYS A 468 -53.94 25.35 20.45
N MET A 469 -53.04 24.63 21.13
CA MET A 469 -52.95 24.63 22.59
C MET A 469 -52.41 25.96 23.13
N ILE A 470 -51.39 26.56 22.52
CA ILE A 470 -50.86 27.90 22.85
C ILE A 470 -51.97 28.95 22.74
N GLY A 471 -52.81 28.88 21.70
CA GLY A 471 -53.97 29.76 21.55
C GLY A 471 -54.97 29.66 22.72
N VAL A 472 -55.31 28.43 23.13
CA VAL A 472 -56.20 28.19 24.29
C VAL A 472 -55.56 28.67 25.59
N ILE A 473 -54.26 28.41 25.80
CA ILE A 473 -53.55 28.86 27.01
C ILE A 473 -53.57 30.39 27.08
N ARG A 474 -53.27 31.11 25.99
CA ARG A 474 -53.33 32.58 25.93
C ARG A 474 -54.71 33.11 26.34
N GLN A 475 -55.79 32.54 25.79
CA GLN A 475 -57.16 32.92 26.14
C GLN A 475 -57.48 32.68 27.62
N LEU A 476 -57.05 31.55 28.19
CA LEU A 476 -57.28 31.24 29.60
C LEU A 476 -56.46 32.14 30.53
N THR A 477 -55.19 32.44 30.21
CA THR A 477 -54.36 33.38 30.98
C THR A 477 -54.80 34.84 30.90
N GLN A 478 -55.70 35.17 29.97
CA GLN A 478 -56.34 36.49 29.84
C GLN A 478 -57.76 36.54 30.44
N SER A 479 -58.28 35.40 30.91
CA SER A 479 -59.62 35.32 31.51
C SER A 479 -59.60 35.78 32.97
N PRO A 480 -60.57 36.60 33.44
CA PRO A 480 -60.72 36.97 34.85
C PRO A 480 -60.87 35.77 35.82
N ALA A 481 -61.16 34.58 35.30
CA ALA A 481 -61.25 33.33 36.07
C ALA A 481 -59.89 32.72 36.45
N PHE A 482 -58.78 33.16 35.86
CA PHE A 482 -57.42 32.70 36.18
C PHE A 482 -56.55 33.89 36.61
N LYS A 483 -55.88 33.80 37.75
CA LYS A 483 -54.99 34.85 38.25
C LYS A 483 -53.54 34.47 37.97
N SER A 484 -52.68 35.47 37.77
CA SER A 484 -51.23 35.28 37.59
C SER A 484 -50.57 34.58 38.80
N SER A 485 -51.16 34.71 40.00
CA SER A 485 -50.79 33.94 41.20
C SER A 485 -50.82 32.43 41.01
N ASP A 486 -51.73 31.92 40.18
CA ASP A 486 -52.13 30.52 40.21
C ASP A 486 -51.10 29.62 39.50
N PHE A 487 -50.35 30.21 38.56
CA PHE A 487 -49.22 29.58 37.88
C PHE A 487 -47.88 29.83 38.59
N SER A 488 -47.82 30.73 39.57
CA SER A 488 -46.57 31.20 40.21
C SER A 488 -45.82 30.15 41.04
N ARG A 489 -46.42 28.99 41.32
CA ARG A 489 -45.81 27.88 42.07
C ARG A 489 -45.67 26.56 41.29
N GLY A 490 -46.04 26.52 40.00
CA GLY A 490 -46.02 25.28 39.21
C GLY A 490 -45.97 25.44 37.69
N GLY A 491 -45.85 26.67 37.18
CA GLY A 491 -45.87 26.94 35.74
C GLY A 491 -47.19 26.54 35.08
N LEU A 492 -47.14 26.30 33.76
CA LEU A 492 -48.32 25.90 32.98
C LEU A 492 -48.61 24.40 33.00
N GLN A 493 -47.76 23.58 33.61
CA GLN A 493 -47.85 22.11 33.50
C GLN A 493 -49.20 21.52 33.99
N PRO A 494 -49.84 22.02 35.07
CA PRO A 494 -51.19 21.57 35.44
C PRO A 494 -52.25 21.89 34.38
N LEU A 495 -52.16 23.06 33.73
CA LEU A 495 -53.09 23.48 32.68
C LEU A 495 -52.87 22.68 31.39
N ILE A 496 -51.61 22.46 30.98
CA ILE A 496 -51.25 21.61 29.84
C ILE A 496 -51.84 20.21 30.03
N ARG A 497 -51.71 19.63 31.23
CA ARG A 497 -52.27 18.31 31.55
C ARG A 497 -53.80 18.27 31.38
N ILE A 498 -54.53 19.25 31.92
CA ILE A 498 -55.99 19.34 31.74
C ILE A 498 -56.35 19.45 30.24
N LEU A 499 -55.59 20.23 29.47
CA LEU A 499 -55.80 20.38 28.03
C LEU A 499 -55.51 19.09 27.26
N LEU A 500 -54.49 18.31 27.63
CA LEU A 500 -54.24 16.97 27.08
C LEU A 500 -55.42 16.02 27.37
N GLU A 501 -55.84 15.92 28.64
CA GLU A 501 -56.89 15.01 29.07
C GLU A 501 -58.28 15.36 28.49
N LYS A 502 -58.57 16.65 28.22
CA LYS A 502 -59.90 17.13 27.80
C LYS A 502 -60.02 17.56 26.33
N LYS A 503 -58.95 18.03 25.68
CA LYS A 503 -59.02 18.64 24.34
C LYS A 503 -57.99 18.13 23.33
N PHE A 504 -56.82 17.65 23.78
CA PHE A 504 -55.71 17.24 22.91
C PHE A 504 -55.28 15.78 23.15
N GLN A 505 -56.25 14.88 23.33
CA GLN A 505 -56.04 13.46 23.68
C GLN A 505 -55.21 12.69 22.63
N SER A 506 -55.18 13.16 21.38
CA SER A 506 -54.37 12.59 20.29
C SER A 506 -52.88 12.96 20.36
N LEU A 507 -52.49 13.99 21.14
CA LEU A 507 -51.10 14.47 21.17
C LEU A 507 -50.13 13.50 21.89
N PRO A 508 -50.44 12.94 23.08
CA PRO A 508 -49.51 12.02 23.75
C PRO A 508 -49.19 10.73 22.95
N PRO A 509 -50.14 10.08 22.25
CA PRO A 509 -49.82 8.98 21.33
C PRO A 509 -48.87 9.37 20.20
N LEU A 510 -49.05 10.56 19.59
CA LEU A 510 -48.16 11.06 18.54
C LEU A 510 -46.75 11.32 19.07
N VAL A 511 -46.63 11.94 20.25
CA VAL A 511 -45.34 12.18 20.91
C VAL A 511 -44.63 10.86 21.21
N LYS A 512 -45.33 9.86 21.76
CA LYS A 512 -44.76 8.52 21.99
C LYS A 512 -44.21 7.90 20.70
N LYS A 513 -44.97 7.97 19.59
CA LYS A 513 -44.52 7.44 18.30
C LYS A 513 -43.29 8.17 17.76
N TYR A 514 -43.26 9.50 17.84
CA TYR A 514 -42.10 10.30 17.42
C TYR A 514 -40.84 9.93 18.21
N VAL A 515 -40.93 9.88 19.54
CA VAL A 515 -39.82 9.51 20.43
C VAL A 515 -39.34 8.07 20.16
N GLU A 516 -40.26 7.14 19.90
CA GLU A 516 -39.90 5.76 19.54
C GLU A 516 -39.14 5.67 18.20
N ILE A 517 -39.52 6.46 17.20
CA ILE A 517 -38.84 6.50 15.90
C ILE A 517 -37.46 7.15 16.03
N VAL A 518 -37.32 8.29 16.73
CA VAL A 518 -36.01 8.93 16.96
C VAL A 518 -35.03 7.95 17.63
N ARG A 519 -35.47 7.23 18.68
CA ARG A 519 -34.66 6.21 19.36
C ARG A 519 -34.32 5.00 18.48
N LYS A 520 -35.18 4.62 17.53
CA LYS A 520 -34.89 3.53 16.56
C LYS A 520 -33.99 3.98 15.43
N GLY A 521 -34.05 5.25 15.06
CA GLY A 521 -33.27 5.88 14.00
C GLY A 521 -31.98 6.53 14.47
N GLU A 522 -31.51 6.24 15.68
CA GLU A 522 -30.47 7.04 16.35
C GLU A 522 -29.10 7.01 15.64
N ASN A 523 -28.81 5.94 14.89
CA ASN A 523 -27.62 5.80 14.04
C ASN A 523 -27.82 6.36 12.61
N TYR A 524 -29.01 6.86 12.29
CA TYR A 524 -29.42 7.32 10.95
C TYR A 524 -29.91 8.78 10.95
N LEU A 525 -29.75 9.48 12.07
CA LEU A 525 -30.04 10.89 12.28
C LEU A 525 -28.73 11.64 12.50
N GLU A 526 -28.27 12.31 11.44
CA GLU A 526 -27.06 13.16 11.44
C GLU A 526 -27.24 14.44 12.27
N ASP A 527 -28.48 14.83 12.56
CA ASP A 527 -28.85 16.07 13.24
C ASP A 527 -29.47 15.78 14.62
N ASP A 528 -28.83 16.30 15.67
CA ASP A 528 -29.26 16.16 17.07
C ASP A 528 -30.55 16.92 17.41
N ILE A 529 -31.00 17.87 16.58
CA ILE A 529 -32.23 18.65 16.83
C ILE A 529 -33.47 17.71 16.90
N TRP A 530 -33.46 16.60 16.15
CA TRP A 530 -34.50 15.55 16.27
C TRP A 530 -34.52 14.91 17.67
N ARG A 531 -33.35 14.72 18.30
CA ARG A 531 -33.22 14.21 19.67
C ARG A 531 -33.62 15.28 20.69
N GLU A 532 -33.20 16.52 20.52
CA GLU A 532 -33.61 17.65 21.38
C GLU A 532 -35.14 17.81 21.44
N ILE A 533 -35.81 17.73 20.29
CA ILE A 533 -37.27 17.83 20.21
C ILE A 533 -37.92 16.59 20.86
N ALA A 534 -37.37 15.38 20.69
CA ALA A 534 -37.89 14.18 21.36
C ALA A 534 -37.82 14.29 22.88
N VAL A 535 -36.71 14.78 23.43
CA VAL A 535 -36.54 15.06 24.88
C VAL A 535 -37.52 16.15 25.33
N SER A 536 -37.62 17.24 24.58
CA SER A 536 -38.50 18.38 24.89
C SER A 536 -39.99 17.98 24.90
N LEU A 537 -40.45 17.22 23.91
CA LEU A 537 -41.82 16.72 23.85
C LEU A 537 -42.12 15.74 24.98
N THR A 538 -41.18 14.86 25.32
CA THR A 538 -41.32 13.90 26.43
C THR A 538 -41.51 14.64 27.76
N LYS A 539 -40.62 15.59 28.05
CA LYS A 539 -40.60 16.40 29.28
C LYS A 539 -41.91 17.15 29.55
N VAL A 540 -42.62 17.57 28.51
CA VAL A 540 -43.87 18.36 28.61
C VAL A 540 -45.10 17.45 28.57
N PHE A 541 -45.18 16.55 27.60
CA PHE A 541 -46.43 15.87 27.24
C PHE A 541 -46.52 14.43 27.75
N LEU A 542 -45.42 13.83 28.22
CA LEU A 542 -45.37 12.45 28.74
C LEU A 542 -44.91 12.34 30.21
N SER A 543 -44.14 13.31 30.71
CA SER A 543 -43.52 13.26 32.05
C SER A 543 -44.15 14.21 33.06
N LEU A 544 -44.11 13.82 34.33
CA LEU A 544 -44.24 14.74 35.46
C LEU A 544 -42.86 15.37 35.71
N THR A 545 -42.70 16.64 35.36
CA THR A 545 -41.49 17.43 35.66
C THR A 545 -41.77 18.43 36.77
N ASN A 546 -40.77 18.69 37.60
CA ASN A 546 -40.77 19.73 38.62
C ASN A 546 -40.27 21.09 38.08
N GLU A 547 -39.88 21.15 36.80
CA GLU A 547 -39.42 22.39 36.17
C GLU A 547 -40.57 23.27 35.70
N VAL A 548 -40.40 24.59 35.81
CA VAL A 548 -41.42 25.59 35.48
C VAL A 548 -41.52 25.78 33.96
N ILE A 549 -42.42 25.04 33.32
CA ILE A 549 -42.74 25.22 31.89
C ILE A 549 -43.51 26.54 31.71
N SER A 550 -42.93 27.46 30.95
CA SER A 550 -43.45 28.79 30.63
C SER A 550 -44.11 28.85 29.24
N LEU A 551 -44.92 29.88 28.99
CA LEU A 551 -45.58 30.04 27.68
C LEU A 551 -44.58 30.26 26.54
N ASP A 552 -43.52 31.04 26.79
CA ASP A 552 -42.48 31.29 25.79
C ASP A 552 -41.74 30.00 25.44
N TRP A 553 -41.39 29.17 26.42
CA TRP A 553 -40.72 27.90 26.18
C TRP A 553 -41.52 26.99 25.22
N ILE A 554 -42.85 26.93 25.36
CA ILE A 554 -43.72 26.15 24.47
C ILE A 554 -43.77 26.78 23.06
N ILE A 555 -43.71 28.12 22.97
CA ILE A 555 -43.61 28.84 21.69
C ILE A 555 -42.27 28.55 21.00
N GLN A 556 -41.14 28.54 21.72
CA GLN A 556 -39.84 28.19 21.14
C GLN A 556 -39.79 26.73 20.68
N LEU A 557 -40.38 25.79 21.45
CA LEU A 557 -40.53 24.40 21.00
C LEU A 557 -41.38 24.32 19.73
N SER A 558 -42.54 24.98 19.69
CA SER A 558 -43.41 25.02 18.51
C SER A 558 -42.70 25.62 17.27
N ARG A 559 -41.83 26.62 17.47
CA ARG A 559 -40.95 27.17 16.42
C ARG A 559 -39.91 26.17 15.93
N LYS A 560 -39.11 25.55 16.82
CA LYS A 560 -38.14 24.50 16.44
C LYS A 560 -38.82 23.36 15.68
N MET A 561 -39.99 22.92 16.13
CA MET A 561 -40.78 21.89 15.45
C MET A 561 -41.27 22.35 14.07
N LYS A 562 -41.66 23.62 13.92
CA LYS A 562 -42.09 24.19 12.63
C LYS A 562 -40.93 24.30 11.65
N GLU A 563 -39.79 24.83 12.08
CA GLU A 563 -38.58 24.98 11.28
C GLU A 563 -38.06 23.62 10.79
N LEU A 564 -37.93 22.64 11.69
CA LEU A 564 -37.48 21.29 11.31
C LEU A 564 -38.52 20.53 10.46
N HIS A 565 -39.82 20.79 10.68
CA HIS A 565 -40.89 20.34 9.78
C HIS A 565 -40.70 20.96 8.38
N GLU A 566 -40.58 22.28 8.26
CA GLU A 566 -40.39 22.99 6.99
C GLU A 566 -39.13 22.53 6.25
N ILE A 567 -38.02 22.22 6.95
CA ILE A 567 -36.81 21.61 6.36
C ILE A 567 -37.11 20.20 5.83
N SER A 568 -37.67 19.32 6.65
CA SER A 568 -37.98 17.92 6.27
C SER A 568 -39.07 17.77 5.18
N VAL A 569 -39.91 18.80 5.01
CA VAL A 569 -41.07 18.83 4.10
C VAL A 569 -40.83 19.74 2.88
N SER A 570 -39.74 20.52 2.88
CA SER A 570 -39.24 21.24 1.69
C SER A 570 -39.02 20.27 0.54
N PRO A 571 -39.33 20.66 -0.72
CA PRO A 571 -39.06 19.82 -1.86
C PRO A 571 -37.55 19.64 -2.01
N VAL A 572 -37.10 18.38 -1.94
CA VAL A 572 -35.82 17.98 -2.54
C VAL A 572 -35.89 18.31 -4.04
N LYS A 573 -34.75 18.48 -4.69
CA LYS A 573 -34.69 18.72 -6.14
C LYS A 573 -35.57 17.72 -6.91
N PRO A 574 -36.18 18.13 -8.05
CA PRO A 574 -37.07 17.27 -8.84
C PRO A 574 -36.38 16.07 -9.49
N ASP A 575 -35.08 15.89 -9.25
CA ASP A 575 -34.23 14.85 -9.82
C ASP A 575 -34.37 13.49 -9.08
N SER A 576 -34.88 13.48 -7.83
CA SER A 576 -35.03 12.25 -7.04
C SER A 576 -36.35 11.52 -7.31
N TYR A 577 -36.27 10.32 -7.89
CA TYR A 577 -37.40 9.42 -8.11
C TYR A 577 -37.01 7.94 -7.92
N VAL A 578 -38.00 7.05 -7.79
CA VAL A 578 -37.81 5.59 -7.91
C VAL A 578 -38.56 5.06 -9.13
N SER A 579 -37.92 4.23 -9.94
CA SER A 579 -38.54 3.56 -11.09
C SER A 579 -38.25 2.05 -11.07
N LEU A 580 -39.31 1.22 -11.10
CA LEU A 580 -39.18 -0.24 -11.07
C LEU A 580 -40.37 -0.97 -11.74
N PRO A 581 -40.16 -2.10 -12.45
CA PRO A 581 -41.25 -2.91 -13.01
C PRO A 581 -42.18 -3.55 -11.98
N SER A 582 -41.63 -4.12 -10.90
CA SER A 582 -42.44 -4.79 -9.87
C SER A 582 -41.76 -4.86 -8.49
N ALA A 583 -42.58 -5.01 -7.44
CA ALA A 583 -42.09 -5.22 -6.07
C ALA A 583 -42.91 -6.27 -5.29
N LEU A 584 -42.23 -7.12 -4.53
CA LEU A 584 -42.81 -8.16 -3.67
C LEU A 584 -42.23 -8.06 -2.26
N ASN A 585 -43.08 -8.06 -1.22
CA ASN A 585 -42.69 -8.06 0.20
C ASN A 585 -41.71 -6.92 0.60
N SER A 586 -41.65 -5.84 -0.17
CA SER A 586 -40.57 -4.84 -0.09
C SER A 586 -41.02 -3.55 0.59
N ARG A 587 -40.04 -2.70 0.95
CA ARG A 587 -40.26 -1.31 1.40
C ARG A 587 -39.57 -0.36 0.44
N ILE A 588 -40.33 0.59 -0.08
CA ILE A 588 -39.86 1.61 -1.03
C ILE A 588 -40.19 2.98 -0.45
N TYR A 589 -39.18 3.83 -0.34
CA TYR A 589 -39.31 5.23 -0.01
C TYR A 589 -38.66 6.09 -1.10
N CYS A 590 -39.32 7.19 -1.45
CA CYS A 590 -38.69 8.29 -2.18
C CYS A 590 -39.10 9.63 -1.59
N SER A 591 -38.17 10.60 -1.56
CA SER A 591 -38.51 12.00 -1.25
C SER A 591 -39.27 12.69 -2.39
N GLY A 592 -39.19 12.17 -3.61
CA GLY A 592 -39.95 12.59 -4.79
C GLY A 592 -40.86 11.48 -5.32
N ASP A 593 -40.92 11.34 -6.63
CA ASP A 593 -41.90 10.49 -7.33
C ASP A 593 -41.55 8.99 -7.28
N VAL A 594 -42.57 8.13 -7.36
CA VAL A 594 -42.39 6.67 -7.49
C VAL A 594 -43.22 6.14 -8.67
N PHE A 595 -42.53 5.47 -9.61
CA PHE A 595 -43.09 4.90 -10.82
C PHE A 595 -42.96 3.38 -10.82
N VAL A 596 -44.08 2.68 -10.63
CA VAL A 596 -44.17 1.23 -10.81
C VAL A 596 -44.67 0.93 -12.21
N THR A 597 -43.73 0.64 -13.12
CA THR A 597 -43.95 0.71 -14.57
C THR A 597 -44.52 -0.57 -15.18
N GLY A 598 -44.32 -1.72 -14.53
CA GLY A 598 -44.64 -3.07 -15.02
C GLY A 598 -45.79 -3.74 -14.27
N GLN A 599 -45.59 -4.96 -13.79
CA GLN A 599 -46.63 -5.84 -13.23
C GLN A 599 -47.32 -5.29 -11.97
N GLY A 600 -46.66 -4.40 -11.22
CA GLY A 600 -47.20 -3.81 -9.99
C GLY A 600 -46.55 -4.35 -8.71
N CYS A 601 -47.31 -4.37 -7.61
CA CYS A 601 -46.77 -4.62 -6.28
C CYS A 601 -47.58 -5.64 -5.46
N ILE A 602 -46.91 -6.47 -4.68
CA ILE A 602 -47.54 -7.46 -3.80
C ILE A 602 -46.98 -7.31 -2.39
N ASN A 603 -47.86 -7.18 -1.39
CA ASN A 603 -47.52 -7.06 0.03
C ASN A 603 -46.37 -6.06 0.31
N THR A 604 -46.40 -4.92 -0.38
CA THR A 604 -45.30 -3.95 -0.42
C THR A 604 -45.74 -2.63 0.20
N LYS A 605 -44.81 -1.93 0.86
CA LYS A 605 -45.06 -0.56 1.35
C LYS A 605 -44.34 0.45 0.47
N ILE A 606 -45.05 1.49 0.04
CA ILE A 606 -44.50 2.56 -0.79
C ILE A 606 -44.82 3.92 -0.16
N HIS A 607 -43.84 4.79 -0.04
CA HIS A 607 -44.03 6.18 0.35
C HIS A 607 -43.33 7.12 -0.64
N ALA A 608 -44.12 7.78 -1.49
CA ALA A 608 -43.65 8.85 -2.38
C ALA A 608 -43.87 10.23 -1.74
N GLY A 609 -42.80 11.01 -1.61
CA GLY A 609 -42.85 12.43 -1.25
C GLY A 609 -43.32 13.33 -2.40
N GLY A 610 -43.38 12.79 -3.62
CA GLY A 610 -44.06 13.35 -4.78
C GLY A 610 -45.33 12.59 -5.15
N MET A 611 -45.51 12.33 -6.45
CA MET A 611 -46.57 11.52 -7.04
C MET A 611 -46.24 10.02 -6.95
N LEU A 612 -47.26 9.17 -6.74
CA LEU A 612 -47.14 7.73 -6.90
C LEU A 612 -47.96 7.27 -8.12
N LYS A 613 -47.30 6.57 -9.06
CA LYS A 613 -47.96 5.99 -10.23
C LYS A 613 -47.68 4.49 -10.35
N ILE A 614 -48.73 3.67 -10.46
CA ILE A 614 -48.64 2.21 -10.61
C ILE A 614 -49.43 1.77 -11.86
N ASN A 615 -48.72 1.42 -12.94
CA ASN A 615 -49.34 0.94 -14.18
C ASN A 615 -49.90 -0.49 -14.05
N GLY A 616 -49.34 -1.27 -13.13
CA GLY A 616 -49.74 -2.65 -12.83
C GLY A 616 -50.78 -2.77 -11.74
N VAL A 617 -50.79 -3.92 -11.05
CA VAL A 617 -51.73 -4.21 -9.97
C VAL A 617 -51.07 -4.12 -8.60
N ILE A 618 -51.72 -3.50 -7.61
CA ILE A 618 -51.31 -3.62 -6.21
C ILE A 618 -52.19 -4.62 -5.42
N ARG A 619 -51.56 -5.60 -4.79
CA ARG A 619 -52.22 -6.68 -4.02
C ARG A 619 -51.66 -6.77 -2.60
N GLY A 620 -52.34 -6.13 -1.66
CA GLY A 620 -51.95 -6.05 -0.25
C GLY A 620 -50.79 -5.08 0.01
N GLY A 621 -50.75 -4.54 1.23
CA GLY A 621 -49.77 -3.54 1.65
C GLY A 621 -50.39 -2.16 1.88
N GLU A 622 -49.54 -1.14 1.96
CA GLU A 622 -49.92 0.25 2.22
C GLU A 622 -49.07 1.18 1.36
N VAL A 623 -49.71 2.00 0.54
CA VAL A 623 -49.02 2.95 -0.34
C VAL A 623 -49.49 4.38 -0.13
N TYR A 624 -48.56 5.32 -0.21
CA TYR A 624 -48.77 6.74 0.00
C TYR A 624 -48.11 7.57 -1.10
N GLY A 625 -48.83 8.59 -1.59
CA GLY A 625 -48.29 9.64 -2.47
C GLY A 625 -48.69 11.02 -1.98
N ARG A 626 -47.70 11.88 -1.69
CA ARG A 626 -47.93 13.24 -1.17
C ARG A 626 -48.58 14.17 -2.18
N LEU A 627 -48.36 13.99 -3.48
CA LEU A 627 -48.96 14.79 -4.56
C LEU A 627 -50.11 14.07 -5.29
N GLY A 628 -50.66 13.03 -4.65
CA GLY A 628 -51.69 12.16 -5.23
C GLY A 628 -51.17 10.76 -5.58
N VAL A 629 -52.11 9.90 -5.97
CA VAL A 629 -51.86 8.49 -6.31
C VAL A 629 -52.67 8.10 -7.55
N GLU A 630 -52.03 7.51 -8.56
CA GLU A 630 -52.66 6.95 -9.75
C GLU A 630 -52.32 5.46 -9.90
N ILE A 631 -53.33 4.58 -9.89
CA ILE A 631 -53.14 3.12 -9.96
C ILE A 631 -54.07 2.50 -11.02
N ASN A 632 -53.60 1.46 -11.71
CA ASN A 632 -54.43 0.74 -12.66
C ASN A 632 -55.43 -0.23 -11.96
N GLU A 633 -54.95 -1.25 -11.25
CA GLU A 633 -55.81 -2.19 -10.49
C GLU A 633 -55.38 -2.29 -9.02
N THR A 634 -56.34 -2.41 -8.09
CA THR A 634 -56.07 -2.55 -6.65
C THR A 634 -56.88 -3.68 -6.02
N GLY A 635 -56.26 -4.42 -5.08
CA GLY A 635 -56.91 -5.47 -4.30
C GLY A 635 -56.69 -6.89 -4.85
N SER A 636 -57.48 -7.85 -4.36
CA SER A 636 -57.43 -9.24 -4.81
C SER A 636 -58.80 -9.91 -4.70
N GLU A 637 -59.01 -11.00 -5.44
CA GLU A 637 -60.23 -11.83 -5.35
C GLU A 637 -60.43 -12.46 -3.96
N ARG A 638 -59.40 -12.46 -3.12
CA ARG A 638 -59.43 -12.95 -1.73
C ARG A 638 -59.58 -11.81 -0.71
N GLY A 639 -59.98 -10.62 -1.15
CA GLY A 639 -60.24 -9.46 -0.29
C GLY A 639 -59.02 -8.97 0.50
N THR A 640 -57.80 -9.17 -0.02
CA THR A 640 -56.57 -8.82 0.71
C THR A 640 -56.51 -7.32 1.00
N PRO A 641 -56.50 -6.87 2.27
CA PRO A 641 -56.54 -5.46 2.62
C PRO A 641 -55.40 -4.67 1.97
N THR A 642 -55.78 -3.71 1.13
CA THR A 642 -54.86 -2.92 0.31
C THR A 642 -55.12 -1.45 0.59
N VAL A 643 -54.20 -0.78 1.29
CA VAL A 643 -54.38 0.60 1.76
C VAL A 643 -53.72 1.58 0.79
N ILE A 644 -54.48 2.60 0.38
CA ILE A 644 -54.04 3.64 -0.55
C ILE A 644 -54.28 4.99 0.10
N ALA A 645 -53.21 5.77 0.28
CA ALA A 645 -53.19 6.93 1.15
C ALA A 645 -52.71 8.21 0.44
N VAL A 646 -53.38 9.32 0.74
CA VAL A 646 -52.98 10.68 0.29
C VAL A 646 -53.24 11.71 1.40
N PRO A 647 -52.63 12.91 1.34
CA PRO A 647 -53.03 14.07 2.14
C PRO A 647 -54.50 14.49 1.97
N HIS A 648 -55.01 15.36 2.84
CA HIS A 648 -56.41 15.81 2.83
C HIS A 648 -56.82 16.61 1.58
N ASP A 649 -55.84 17.21 0.92
CA ASP A 649 -55.92 18.15 -0.20
C ASP A 649 -55.73 17.46 -1.57
N GLN A 650 -55.60 16.13 -1.57
CA GLN A 650 -55.14 15.34 -2.72
C GLN A 650 -56.14 14.27 -3.14
N LYS A 651 -55.96 13.75 -4.36
CA LYS A 651 -56.87 12.77 -4.99
C LYS A 651 -56.21 11.41 -5.16
N ILE A 652 -57.03 10.36 -5.03
CA ILE A 652 -56.70 8.99 -5.43
C ILE A 652 -57.43 8.70 -6.75
N ARG A 653 -56.74 8.14 -7.76
CA ARG A 653 -57.32 7.65 -9.02
C ARG A 653 -57.02 6.17 -9.21
N ILE A 654 -58.05 5.36 -9.46
CA ILE A 654 -57.92 3.91 -9.68
C ILE A 654 -58.81 3.46 -10.84
N ASN A 655 -58.25 2.84 -11.88
CA ASN A 655 -59.07 2.36 -13.02
C ASN A 655 -60.00 1.19 -12.63
N LYS A 656 -59.54 0.29 -11.77
CA LYS A 656 -60.32 -0.82 -11.20
C LYS A 656 -59.93 -1.07 -9.73
N ALA A 657 -60.82 -0.73 -8.80
CA ALA A 657 -60.60 -0.95 -7.37
C ALA A 657 -61.48 -2.10 -6.86
N MET A 658 -60.86 -3.21 -6.45
CA MET A 658 -61.57 -4.39 -5.96
C MET A 658 -62.06 -4.19 -4.51
N GLU A 659 -63.04 -5.00 -4.12
CA GLU A 659 -63.53 -5.11 -2.74
C GLU A 659 -62.37 -5.30 -1.74
N GLY A 660 -62.48 -4.67 -0.56
CA GLY A 660 -61.41 -4.67 0.44
C GLY A 660 -60.27 -3.68 0.18
N THR A 661 -60.30 -2.93 -0.93
CA THR A 661 -59.45 -1.73 -1.09
C THR A 661 -59.86 -0.66 -0.06
N ILE A 662 -58.88 -0.12 0.66
CA ILE A 662 -59.07 0.91 1.69
C ILE A 662 -58.48 2.23 1.20
N LEU A 663 -59.35 3.19 0.91
CA LEU A 663 -58.98 4.56 0.58
C LEU A 663 -58.78 5.35 1.87
N LYS A 664 -57.65 6.06 2.00
CA LYS A 664 -57.31 6.90 3.14
C LYS A 664 -56.96 8.30 2.64
N ILE A 665 -57.75 9.30 3.02
CA ILE A 665 -57.54 10.70 2.62
C ILE A 665 -57.40 11.50 3.91
N GLY A 666 -56.19 12.02 4.16
CA GLY A 666 -55.81 12.56 5.46
C GLY A 666 -56.04 11.55 6.61
N ASN A 667 -56.94 11.88 7.53
CA ASN A 667 -57.34 11.03 8.66
C ASN A 667 -58.52 10.09 8.35
N VAL A 668 -59.27 10.35 7.28
CA VAL A 668 -60.50 9.63 6.94
C VAL A 668 -60.17 8.32 6.22
N LYS A 669 -60.94 7.26 6.47
CA LYS A 669 -60.80 5.97 5.81
C LYS A 669 -62.14 5.47 5.28
N HIS A 670 -62.15 4.92 4.07
CA HIS A 670 -63.30 4.28 3.45
C HIS A 670 -62.86 2.94 2.82
N ALA A 671 -63.49 1.84 3.22
CA ALA A 671 -63.26 0.52 2.62
C ALA A 671 -64.34 0.21 1.58
N LEU A 672 -63.93 -0.15 0.36
CA LEU A 672 -64.85 -0.52 -0.70
C LEU A 672 -65.50 -1.88 -0.41
N LYS A 673 -66.84 -1.92 -0.40
CA LYS A 673 -67.67 -3.12 -0.19
C LYS A 673 -68.00 -3.89 -1.46
N GLU A 674 -67.52 -3.41 -2.61
CA GLU A 674 -67.80 -3.93 -3.94
C GLU A 674 -66.65 -3.53 -4.87
N THR A 675 -66.51 -4.21 -6.01
CA THR A 675 -65.53 -3.80 -7.03
C THR A 675 -66.07 -2.62 -7.82
N ARG A 676 -65.29 -1.54 -7.92
CA ARG A 676 -65.63 -0.31 -8.66
C ARG A 676 -64.62 -0.01 -9.76
N TYR A 677 -65.04 0.74 -10.76
CA TYR A 677 -64.23 1.16 -11.90
C TYR A 677 -64.14 2.68 -11.96
N TYR A 678 -63.04 3.21 -12.52
CA TYR A 678 -62.76 4.64 -12.68
C TYR A 678 -62.95 5.45 -11.38
N VAL A 679 -62.49 4.90 -10.26
CA VAL A 679 -62.62 5.51 -8.94
C VAL A 679 -61.72 6.73 -8.85
N VAL A 680 -62.31 7.92 -8.83
CA VAL A 680 -61.66 9.17 -8.41
C VAL A 680 -62.21 9.54 -7.04
N ALA A 681 -61.35 9.63 -6.03
CA ALA A 681 -61.75 9.90 -4.65
C ALA A 681 -61.00 11.11 -4.07
N CYS A 682 -61.75 11.98 -3.39
CA CYS A 682 -61.28 13.19 -2.72
C CYS A 682 -62.07 13.43 -1.41
N ILE A 683 -61.73 14.46 -0.64
CA ILE A 683 -62.50 14.88 0.55
C ILE A 683 -63.37 16.10 0.23
N ASP A 684 -64.60 16.09 0.77
CA ASP A 684 -65.54 17.22 0.71
C ASP A 684 -65.39 18.19 1.90
N LYS A 685 -66.28 19.19 1.98
CA LYS A 685 -66.28 20.21 3.03
C LYS A 685 -66.74 19.70 4.42
N ASP A 686 -67.32 18.50 4.48
CA ASP A 686 -67.83 17.85 5.70
C ASP A 686 -66.84 16.79 6.25
N GLU A 687 -65.59 16.80 5.76
CA GLU A 687 -64.56 15.77 6.03
C GLU A 687 -64.98 14.34 5.59
N ARG A 688 -65.77 14.21 4.53
CA ARG A 688 -66.19 12.90 3.99
C ARG A 688 -65.46 12.58 2.69
N ILE A 689 -65.16 11.30 2.48
CA ILE A 689 -64.64 10.82 1.20
C ILE A 689 -65.81 10.77 0.22
N VAL A 690 -65.70 11.54 -0.86
CA VAL A 690 -66.63 11.57 -1.99
C VAL A 690 -65.97 10.97 -3.23
N PHE A 691 -66.80 10.56 -4.18
CA PHE A 691 -66.39 9.99 -5.47
C PHE A 691 -66.83 10.95 -6.57
N GLU A 692 -65.92 11.24 -7.51
CA GLU A 692 -66.14 12.10 -8.69
C GLU A 692 -66.51 11.28 -9.94
#